data_AF-A0A8C4RC17-F1
#
_entry.id   AF-A0A8C4RC17-F1
#
_cell.length_a   1.000
_cell.length_b   1.000
_cell.length_c   1.000
_cell.angle_alpha   90.00
_cell.angle_beta   90.00
_cell.angle_gamma   90.00
#
_symmetry.space_group_name_H-M   'P 1'
#
loop_
_entity.id
_entity.type
_entity.pdbx_description
1 polymer ?
#
loop_
_entity_poly.entity_id
_entity_poly.type
_entity_poly.pdbx_seq_one_letter_code
_entity_poly.pdbx_strand_id
1 'polypeptide(L)'
;MEGCGTASNIANCAGTSTSTNCKTRNSNNSIAMNATCVKGEARRRPSVVPAVPRHAAGLAVPGHPQGHPGVRYKLLHEGDLQLCLLRHPRSVLSKLLSSKLLRRWEPHRLVLTDSCICSGTPTGYMESSVSYVSIEDIQVLTWENAPRNCLQLTLTDGTLLLQAANIYQRDQWYHSLQWKKRVHSYHKILQCPTRWDVAVKELLGLVDTCLSSPLQDYATHHIPLDIVATLLSQNSQMSPLDHESIILAIAPLLENYSPPPALYDFFCQHCRDRPRSLVIVEVFTPVIQRILKHNMDFGKCPRLRLFTQEYILALNGLNGGEQVVTKFIQSMHGPAVRCPHPRVLPNLVAVCLAAIYACYEDFINSRDNSPSLKEIRAGSQQQHGHHRKQSNTPQFLPPNDSSGPRFSDKENQPPVSIFVSAAPMAPRVSVCHTKNDDRLAGLDFHTSVDNNNDGGGEPSLIDRLLVPLSSTPVPIKLSLHAEGVLVCYVQILKTLSDYEDWRPALASLLQPIPFPHEALAHRKFTKELKYVIKHFAEDPRQEVHSCLFSVRAGKDGWFQLYSPGGIACDDDGELFASMVRILMCSCYKTRKFLLSLADNKLGSCLLLALRGNTTMTEILCLMLEYFVISSEETRLQILSTLQSTITGRHMYERLCERQRELCELQKKGGPTRLTLPSKSTDADLAKLLGSGSFGNLESLSLAFTHVTGASAHLLIKLPALRHLNLWSTQVIRWPYR
;
A
#
# COMPACT_ATOMS: atom_id res chain seq x y z
N MET A 1 -10.21 -14.79 -40.82
CA MET A 1 -10.36 -15.44 -42.14
C MET A 1 -11.52 -14.72 -42.80
N GLU A 2 -11.45 -13.99 -43.90
CA GLU A 2 -10.49 -13.58 -44.94
C GLU A 2 -10.90 -12.09 -45.25
N GLY A 3 -10.15 -11.14 -45.80
CA GLY A 3 -8.96 -11.10 -46.65
C GLY A 3 -9.19 -10.01 -47.73
N CYS A 4 -8.20 -9.13 -47.94
CA CYS A 4 -8.08 -8.05 -48.95
C CYS A 4 -8.93 -6.78 -48.76
N GLY A 5 -8.43 -5.54 -48.84
CA GLY A 5 -7.13 -5.02 -49.28
C GLY A 5 -7.34 -3.92 -50.32
N THR A 6 -6.96 -2.67 -50.03
CA THR A 6 -6.52 -1.66 -51.02
C THR A 6 -5.89 -0.44 -50.32
N ALA A 7 -4.66 -0.14 -50.73
CA ALA A 7 -3.95 1.13 -50.55
C ALA A 7 -4.68 2.24 -51.36
N SER A 8 -4.50 3.55 -51.21
CA SER A 8 -3.31 4.38 -51.01
C SER A 8 -3.80 5.84 -51.01
N ASN A 9 -3.14 6.76 -50.29
CA ASN A 9 -2.70 8.04 -50.87
C ASN A 9 -1.78 8.82 -49.93
N ILE A 10 -0.65 9.19 -50.52
CA ILE A 10 0.45 10.00 -50.02
C ILE A 10 0.15 11.46 -50.41
N ALA A 11 0.38 12.41 -49.50
CA ALA A 11 0.63 13.80 -49.89
C ALA A 11 1.62 14.44 -48.88
N ASN A 12 2.85 14.62 -49.37
CA ASN A 12 3.86 15.52 -48.84
C ASN A 12 3.39 16.98 -48.93
N CYS A 13 3.77 17.81 -47.95
CA CYS A 13 4.19 19.19 -48.21
C CYS A 13 5.21 19.64 -47.15
N ALA A 14 6.31 20.17 -47.66
CA ALA A 14 7.47 20.62 -46.94
C ALA A 14 7.36 22.10 -46.53
N GLY A 15 8.04 22.45 -45.42
CA GLY A 15 8.89 23.62 -45.26
C GLY A 15 8.26 25.02 -45.30
N THR A 16 8.41 25.77 -44.20
CA THR A 16 9.13 27.06 -44.24
C THR A 16 9.44 27.56 -42.83
N SER A 17 10.72 27.85 -42.63
CA SER A 17 11.32 28.62 -41.55
C SER A 17 11.06 30.11 -41.75
N THR A 18 10.74 30.84 -40.69
CA THR A 18 11.08 32.27 -40.59
C THR A 18 11.33 32.66 -39.13
N SER A 19 12.53 33.17 -38.87
CA SER A 19 12.91 33.87 -37.66
C SER A 19 12.41 35.31 -37.73
N THR A 20 11.95 35.88 -36.61
CA THR A 20 11.96 37.33 -36.42
C THR A 20 12.43 37.70 -35.01
N ASN A 21 13.49 38.50 -34.99
CA ASN A 21 14.02 39.24 -33.85
C ASN A 21 13.01 40.30 -33.37
N CYS A 22 12.92 40.50 -32.06
CA CYS A 22 12.58 41.81 -31.50
C CYS A 22 13.37 42.07 -30.21
N LYS A 23 14.22 43.10 -30.26
CA LYS A 23 14.90 43.78 -29.16
C LYS A 23 14.02 44.91 -28.64
N THR A 24 13.93 45.09 -27.33
CA THR A 24 13.64 46.37 -26.63
C THR A 24 14.05 46.17 -25.16
N ARG A 25 15.22 46.65 -24.71
CA ARG A 25 15.60 47.96 -24.12
C ARG A 25 14.96 48.29 -22.75
N ASN A 26 15.83 48.23 -21.73
CA ASN A 26 15.96 49.01 -20.49
C ASN A 26 14.73 49.60 -19.77
N SER A 27 14.64 49.32 -18.45
CA SER A 27 14.56 50.38 -17.44
C SER A 27 15.14 49.92 -16.10
N ASN A 28 15.95 50.81 -15.51
CA ASN A 28 16.52 50.74 -14.18
C ASN A 28 15.44 50.87 -13.11
N ASN A 29 15.60 50.22 -11.96
CA ASN A 29 15.40 50.92 -10.69
C ASN A 29 16.15 50.25 -9.54
N SER A 30 17.12 51.01 -9.03
CA SER A 30 17.83 50.83 -7.78
C SER A 30 16.97 51.28 -6.60
N ILE A 31 16.86 50.46 -5.56
CA ILE A 31 16.61 50.94 -4.19
C ILE A 31 17.58 50.21 -3.27
N ALA A 32 18.56 50.96 -2.78
CA ALA A 32 19.34 50.64 -1.60
C ALA A 32 18.95 51.65 -0.53
N MET A 33 18.69 51.20 0.71
CA MET A 33 19.05 51.94 1.92
C MET A 33 18.94 51.07 3.18
N ASN A 34 20.07 50.99 3.88
CA ASN A 34 20.29 51.08 5.33
C ASN A 34 19.59 50.12 6.32
N ALA A 35 20.42 49.39 7.07
CA ALA A 35 20.33 49.33 8.54
C ALA A 35 21.64 48.82 9.19
N THR A 36 22.41 49.78 9.72
CA THR A 36 23.08 49.82 11.03
C THR A 36 23.64 48.56 11.70
N CYS A 37 24.94 48.66 11.98
CA CYS A 37 25.76 47.88 12.90
C CYS A 37 25.34 48.04 14.38
N VAL A 38 25.26 46.93 15.12
CA VAL A 38 25.34 46.89 16.59
C VAL A 38 26.41 45.86 16.99
N LYS A 39 27.30 46.28 17.90
CA LYS A 39 28.43 45.54 18.45
C LYS A 39 28.00 44.54 19.52
N GLY A 40 28.73 43.42 19.59
CA GLY A 40 29.17 42.78 20.83
C GLY A 40 28.39 41.56 21.31
N GLU A 41 28.97 40.37 21.20
CA GLU A 41 29.51 39.64 22.35
C GLU A 41 30.08 38.26 21.96
N ALA A 42 31.18 37.90 22.60
CA ALA A 42 32.00 36.73 22.33
C ALA A 42 31.37 35.43 22.85
N ARG A 43 31.25 34.40 22.00
CA ARG A 43 31.13 33.00 22.46
C ARG A 43 31.80 32.02 21.50
N ARG A 44 32.89 31.43 22.02
CA ARG A 44 33.49 30.10 21.79
C ARG A 44 33.30 29.44 20.40
N ARG A 45 34.43 29.31 19.69
CA ARG A 45 34.61 28.47 18.50
C ARG A 45 34.29 26.99 18.79
N PRO A 46 33.53 26.29 17.94
CA PRO A 46 33.67 24.86 17.73
C PRO A 46 34.67 24.59 16.61
N SER A 47 35.36 23.46 16.74
CA SER A 47 36.37 22.90 15.84
C SER A 47 35.94 22.79 14.39
N VAL A 48 36.84 23.16 13.50
CA VAL A 48 36.78 23.02 12.04
C VAL A 48 36.67 21.54 11.66
N VAL A 49 35.57 21.16 11.00
CA VAL A 49 35.44 19.92 10.23
C VAL A 49 35.72 20.28 8.76
N PRO A 50 36.58 19.56 8.02
CA PRO A 50 36.93 19.94 6.67
C PRO A 50 35.72 19.80 5.73
N ALA A 51 35.44 20.87 4.98
CA ALA A 51 34.39 20.93 3.98
C ALA A 51 34.73 20.02 2.79
N VAL A 52 33.84 19.06 2.49
CA VAL A 52 33.81 18.32 1.23
C VAL A 52 32.95 19.12 0.24
N PRO A 53 33.39 19.35 -1.01
CA PRO A 53 32.75 20.32 -1.90
C PRO A 53 31.38 19.83 -2.38
N ARG A 54 30.37 20.68 -2.19
CA ARG A 54 29.03 20.57 -2.78
C ARG A 54 29.08 20.91 -4.26
N HIS A 55 28.79 19.93 -5.11
CA HIS A 55 28.21 20.19 -6.44
C HIS A 55 26.96 19.33 -6.62
N ALA A 56 25.81 19.96 -6.43
CA ALA A 56 24.54 19.52 -6.97
C ALA A 56 23.99 20.68 -7.82
N ALA A 57 23.98 20.49 -9.13
CA ALA A 57 23.15 21.26 -10.05
C ALA A 57 22.73 20.29 -11.18
N GLY A 58 21.43 20.23 -11.42
CA GLY A 58 20.76 19.12 -12.07
C GLY A 58 21.14 18.85 -13.52
N LEU A 59 21.00 17.59 -13.91
CA LEU A 59 20.89 17.14 -15.29
C LEU A 59 19.87 15.99 -15.34
N ALA A 60 19.08 16.01 -16.40
CA ALA A 60 18.01 15.08 -16.73
C ALA A 60 18.45 13.61 -16.65
N VAL A 61 17.47 12.73 -16.39
CA VAL A 61 17.58 11.26 -16.41
C VAL A 61 18.43 10.77 -17.60
N PRO A 62 19.50 10.00 -17.34
CA PRO A 62 20.01 9.02 -18.29
C PRO A 62 19.96 7.62 -17.65
N GLY A 63 19.42 6.67 -18.39
CA GLY A 63 19.37 5.26 -17.97
C GLY A 63 20.76 4.64 -17.86
N HIS A 64 20.87 3.63 -16.99
CA HIS A 64 22.00 2.72 -16.78
C HIS A 64 23.39 3.36 -16.59
N PRO A 65 24.18 2.97 -15.57
CA PRO A 65 25.61 3.23 -15.63
C PRO A 65 26.18 2.42 -16.80
N GLN A 66 26.35 3.06 -17.96
CA GLN A 66 27.12 2.51 -19.05
C GLN A 66 28.59 2.54 -18.62
N GLY A 67 29.03 1.46 -17.96
CA GLY A 67 30.40 1.00 -18.15
C GLY A 67 30.62 0.78 -19.64
N HIS A 68 31.81 1.20 -20.13
CA HIS A 68 32.26 1.12 -21.51
C HIS A 68 31.74 -0.13 -22.27
N PRO A 69 31.51 -0.05 -23.60
CA PRO A 69 31.02 -1.19 -24.39
C PRO A 69 32.13 -2.24 -24.57
N GLY A 70 32.46 -2.94 -23.49
CA GLY A 70 33.29 -4.14 -23.47
C GLY A 70 32.45 -5.39 -23.56
N VAL A 71 33.07 -6.48 -24.02
CA VAL A 71 32.46 -7.81 -24.04
C VAL A 71 32.08 -8.22 -22.61
N ARG A 72 30.84 -8.71 -22.44
CA ARG A 72 30.28 -9.12 -21.15
C ARG A 72 30.28 -10.65 -21.06
N TYR A 73 30.62 -11.16 -19.88
CA TYR A 73 30.81 -12.59 -19.64
C TYR A 73 29.88 -13.10 -18.54
N LYS A 74 29.35 -14.31 -18.68
CA LYS A 74 28.66 -15.00 -17.56
C LYS A 74 29.69 -15.69 -16.66
N LEU A 75 29.51 -15.63 -15.35
CA LEU A 75 30.36 -16.36 -14.40
C LEU A 75 30.25 -17.88 -14.65
N LEU A 76 31.38 -18.52 -14.91
CA LEU A 76 31.44 -19.97 -15.05
C LEU A 76 31.52 -20.65 -13.69
N HIS A 77 30.70 -21.68 -13.50
CA HIS A 77 30.80 -22.60 -12.37
C HIS A 77 31.43 -23.94 -12.78
N GLU A 78 31.27 -24.32 -14.05
CA GLU A 78 31.85 -25.52 -14.60
C GLU A 78 31.99 -25.42 -16.13
N GLY A 79 32.83 -26.28 -16.70
CA GLY A 79 32.90 -26.46 -18.15
C GLY A 79 34.12 -27.29 -18.59
N ASP A 80 34.12 -27.66 -19.87
CA ASP A 80 35.14 -28.53 -20.45
C ASP A 80 36.35 -27.74 -20.96
N LEU A 81 37.54 -28.19 -20.58
CA LEU A 81 38.83 -27.62 -20.96
C LEU A 81 39.86 -28.71 -21.23
N GLN A 82 40.85 -28.40 -22.06
CA GLN A 82 42.06 -29.21 -22.18
C GLN A 82 43.11 -28.66 -21.22
N LEU A 83 43.73 -29.53 -20.42
CA LEU A 83 44.75 -29.14 -19.45
C LEU A 83 46.12 -29.71 -19.79
N CYS A 84 47.16 -28.94 -19.49
CA CYS A 84 48.54 -29.39 -19.54
C CYS A 84 49.30 -28.87 -18.31
N LEU A 85 49.82 -29.78 -17.49
CA LEU A 85 50.60 -29.45 -16.29
C LEU A 85 52.10 -29.51 -16.58
N LEU A 86 52.81 -28.44 -16.21
CA LEU A 86 54.25 -28.32 -16.31
C LEU A 86 54.83 -28.17 -14.91
N ARG A 87 55.44 -29.24 -14.39
CA ARG A 87 56.13 -29.21 -13.09
C ARG A 87 57.54 -28.67 -13.27
N HIS A 88 57.86 -27.56 -12.61
CA HIS A 88 59.21 -26.99 -12.64
C HIS A 88 59.50 -26.19 -11.35
N PRO A 89 60.77 -26.17 -10.89
CA PRO A 89 61.18 -25.32 -9.78
C PRO A 89 61.46 -23.89 -10.27
N ARG A 90 60.51 -22.97 -10.05
CA ARG A 90 60.54 -21.48 -10.07
C ARG A 90 61.40 -20.68 -11.10
N SER A 91 62.21 -21.28 -11.98
CA SER A 91 63.29 -20.58 -12.72
C SER A 91 63.55 -21.02 -14.17
N VAL A 92 62.78 -21.95 -14.77
CA VAL A 92 63.08 -22.51 -16.12
C VAL A 92 61.96 -22.31 -17.15
N LEU A 93 61.13 -21.28 -16.97
CA LEU A 93 59.88 -21.09 -17.73
C LEU A 93 60.07 -20.84 -19.24
N SER A 94 61.01 -19.99 -19.65
CA SER A 94 61.08 -19.52 -21.06
C SER A 94 61.60 -20.58 -22.04
N LYS A 95 62.38 -21.57 -21.58
CA LYS A 95 62.98 -22.62 -22.44
C LYS A 95 62.17 -23.91 -22.52
N LEU A 96 61.36 -24.23 -21.52
CA LEU A 96 60.50 -25.43 -21.51
C LEU A 96 59.18 -25.20 -22.27
N LEU A 97 58.64 -23.99 -22.21
CA LEU A 97 57.38 -23.62 -22.86
C LEU A 97 57.48 -23.42 -24.38
N SER A 98 58.67 -23.53 -24.98
CA SER A 98 58.91 -23.48 -26.43
C SER A 98 59.11 -24.86 -27.06
N SER A 99 59.33 -25.91 -26.25
CA SER A 99 59.42 -27.29 -26.74
C SER A 99 58.04 -27.88 -27.01
N LYS A 100 57.84 -28.45 -28.21
CA LYS A 100 56.60 -29.14 -28.62
C LYS A 100 56.53 -30.59 -28.09
N LEU A 101 57.64 -31.14 -27.61
CA LEU A 101 57.82 -32.58 -27.38
C LEU A 101 57.35 -33.10 -26.00
N LEU A 102 56.88 -32.24 -25.09
CA LEU A 102 56.55 -32.63 -23.70
C LEU A 102 55.14 -32.22 -23.23
N ARG A 103 54.23 -31.82 -24.13
CA ARG A 103 52.89 -31.37 -23.76
C ARG A 103 51.84 -32.44 -24.05
N ARG A 104 51.57 -33.30 -23.07
CA ARG A 104 50.36 -34.12 -23.06
C ARG A 104 49.20 -33.25 -22.58
N TRP A 105 48.13 -33.21 -23.37
CA TRP A 105 46.89 -32.51 -23.03
C TRP A 105 45.86 -33.54 -22.58
N GLU A 106 45.16 -33.24 -21.49
CA GLU A 106 44.12 -34.10 -20.94
C GLU A 106 42.78 -33.35 -20.89
N PRO A 107 41.67 -33.92 -21.40
CA PRO A 107 40.36 -33.32 -21.29
C PRO A 107 39.83 -33.45 -19.87
N HIS A 108 39.38 -32.33 -19.29
CA HIS A 108 38.66 -32.35 -18.02
C HIS A 108 37.46 -31.42 -18.04
N ARG A 109 36.41 -31.82 -17.30
CA ARG A 109 35.33 -30.93 -16.92
C ARG A 109 35.71 -30.27 -15.60
N LEU A 110 36.17 -29.02 -15.65
CA LEU A 110 36.54 -28.29 -14.45
C LEU A 110 35.29 -27.76 -13.75
N VAL A 111 35.31 -27.76 -12.43
CA VAL A 111 34.29 -27.19 -11.55
C VAL A 111 34.96 -26.18 -10.60
N LEU A 112 34.45 -24.95 -10.60
CA LEU A 112 34.91 -23.83 -9.78
C LEU A 112 34.10 -23.77 -8.48
N THR A 113 34.64 -24.40 -7.43
CA THR A 113 34.02 -24.40 -6.10
C THR A 113 34.29 -23.07 -5.36
N ASP A 114 34.03 -22.99 -4.06
CA ASP A 114 34.28 -21.78 -3.27
C ASP A 114 35.71 -21.70 -2.71
N SER A 115 36.49 -22.79 -2.79
CA SER A 115 37.85 -22.85 -2.24
C SER A 115 38.91 -23.45 -3.17
N CYS A 116 38.50 -24.21 -4.19
CA CYS A 116 39.41 -24.84 -5.13
C CYS A 116 38.79 -25.06 -6.51
N ILE A 117 39.65 -25.40 -7.47
CA ILE A 117 39.30 -25.91 -8.79
C ILE A 117 39.38 -27.44 -8.71
N CYS A 118 38.29 -28.14 -9.02
CA CYS A 118 38.27 -29.60 -9.10
C CYS A 118 37.88 -30.06 -10.51
N SER A 119 38.12 -31.34 -10.80
CA SER A 119 37.67 -31.98 -12.05
C SER A 119 36.51 -32.92 -11.74
N GLY A 120 35.47 -32.90 -12.57
CA GLY A 120 34.37 -33.88 -12.53
C GLY A 120 34.85 -35.32 -12.84
N THR A 121 36.03 -35.44 -13.44
CA THR A 121 36.79 -36.68 -13.61
C THR A 121 38.16 -36.51 -12.94
N PRO A 122 38.30 -36.80 -11.63
CA PRO A 122 39.53 -36.57 -10.88
C PRO A 122 40.58 -37.63 -11.22
N THR A 123 41.19 -37.49 -12.39
CA THR A 123 42.25 -38.37 -12.90
C THR A 123 43.40 -37.51 -13.44
N GLY A 124 44.55 -38.13 -13.72
CA GLY A 124 45.66 -37.47 -14.42
C GLY A 124 46.14 -36.20 -13.72
N TYR A 125 46.23 -35.09 -14.46
CA TYR A 125 46.70 -33.81 -13.92
C TYR A 125 45.78 -33.16 -12.86
N MET A 126 44.53 -33.61 -12.76
CA MET A 126 43.52 -33.09 -11.82
C MET A 126 43.04 -34.17 -10.84
N GLU A 127 43.88 -35.16 -10.52
CA GLU A 127 43.60 -36.16 -9.46
C GLU A 127 43.35 -35.49 -8.10
N SER A 128 44.08 -34.40 -7.82
CA SER A 128 43.86 -33.55 -6.66
C SER A 128 43.31 -32.19 -7.07
N SER A 129 42.49 -31.58 -6.20
CA SER A 129 41.96 -30.25 -6.45
C SER A 129 43.03 -29.17 -6.28
N VAL A 130 43.02 -28.14 -7.13
CA VAL A 130 43.94 -27.00 -7.05
C VAL A 130 43.30 -25.91 -6.18
N SER A 131 43.87 -25.65 -5.00
CA SER A 131 43.39 -24.58 -4.12
C SER A 131 43.57 -23.20 -4.75
N TYR A 132 42.62 -22.28 -4.56
CA TYR A 132 42.82 -20.89 -4.99
C TYR A 132 44.03 -20.21 -4.31
N VAL A 133 44.44 -20.70 -3.14
CA VAL A 133 45.60 -20.20 -2.39
C VAL A 133 46.92 -20.57 -3.06
N SER A 134 47.00 -21.71 -3.76
CA SER A 134 48.24 -22.14 -4.44
C SER A 134 48.45 -21.47 -5.80
N ILE A 135 47.46 -20.74 -6.31
CA ILE A 135 47.54 -20.00 -7.57
C ILE A 135 48.18 -18.64 -7.28
N GLU A 136 49.41 -18.42 -7.73
CA GLU A 136 50.12 -17.14 -7.59
C GLU A 136 49.59 -16.11 -8.60
N ASP A 137 49.45 -16.50 -9.87
CA ASP A 137 49.02 -15.59 -10.96
C ASP A 137 48.19 -16.29 -12.04
N ILE A 138 47.35 -15.52 -12.74
CA ILE A 138 46.50 -15.96 -13.85
C ILE A 138 46.73 -15.01 -15.03
N GLN A 139 47.27 -15.53 -16.14
CA GLN A 139 47.60 -14.74 -17.32
C GLN A 139 46.99 -15.32 -18.60
N VAL A 140 46.63 -14.43 -19.54
CA VAL A 140 46.30 -14.81 -20.91
C VAL A 140 47.60 -14.97 -21.69
N LEU A 141 47.82 -16.14 -22.29
CA LEU A 141 49.03 -16.41 -23.07
C LEU A 141 49.03 -15.60 -24.38
N THR A 142 50.05 -14.76 -24.56
CA THR A 142 50.13 -13.76 -25.64
C THR A 142 51.51 -13.66 -26.32
N TRP A 143 52.28 -14.75 -26.44
CA TRP A 143 53.54 -14.75 -27.19
C TRP A 143 53.43 -15.33 -28.62
N GLU A 144 54.45 -15.09 -29.44
CA GLU A 144 54.58 -15.70 -30.77
C GLU A 144 54.63 -17.24 -30.66
N ASN A 145 53.74 -17.94 -31.36
CA ASN A 145 53.52 -19.40 -31.29
C ASN A 145 52.83 -19.94 -30.01
N ALA A 146 52.13 -19.10 -29.25
CA ALA A 146 51.30 -19.58 -28.14
C ALA A 146 50.21 -20.56 -28.65
N PRO A 147 49.90 -21.64 -27.91
CA PRO A 147 48.72 -22.42 -28.20
C PRO A 147 47.49 -21.49 -28.15
N ARG A 148 46.67 -21.54 -29.20
CA ARG A 148 45.51 -20.64 -29.33
C ARG A 148 44.55 -20.86 -28.16
N ASN A 149 43.91 -19.77 -27.73
CA ASN A 149 42.85 -19.77 -26.72
C ASN A 149 43.29 -20.30 -25.33
N CYS A 150 44.56 -20.10 -24.94
CA CYS A 150 45.10 -20.64 -23.70
C CYS A 150 45.24 -19.62 -22.57
N LEU A 151 45.04 -20.08 -21.34
CA LEU A 151 45.33 -19.41 -20.08
C LEU A 151 46.47 -20.11 -19.36
N GLN A 152 47.26 -19.34 -18.63
CA GLN A 152 48.33 -19.84 -17.77
C GLN A 152 47.99 -19.54 -16.31
N LEU A 153 47.96 -20.59 -15.49
CA LEU A 153 47.87 -20.51 -14.04
C LEU A 153 49.25 -20.84 -13.47
N THR A 154 49.89 -19.87 -12.83
CA THR A 154 51.15 -20.08 -12.13
C THR A 154 50.83 -20.60 -10.73
N LEU A 155 51.26 -21.83 -10.43
CA LEU A 155 51.09 -22.50 -9.15
C LEU A 155 52.41 -22.45 -8.36
N THR A 156 52.34 -22.62 -7.03
CA THR A 156 53.53 -22.67 -6.17
C THR A 156 54.53 -23.77 -6.55
N ASP A 157 54.06 -24.84 -7.18
CA ASP A 157 54.79 -26.06 -7.54
C ASP A 157 54.84 -26.33 -9.06
N GLY A 158 54.40 -25.38 -9.89
CA GLY A 158 54.45 -25.53 -11.35
C GLY A 158 53.54 -24.58 -12.12
N THR A 159 53.16 -24.96 -13.33
CA THR A 159 52.31 -24.16 -14.20
C THR A 159 51.23 -25.03 -14.85
N LEU A 160 49.98 -24.60 -14.74
CA LEU A 160 48.84 -25.27 -15.33
C LEU A 160 48.32 -24.45 -16.51
N LEU A 161 48.33 -25.05 -17.70
CA LEU A 161 47.81 -24.45 -18.92
C LEU A 161 46.39 -24.93 -19.16
N LEU A 162 45.47 -24.00 -19.41
CA LEU A 162 44.07 -24.27 -19.74
C LEU A 162 43.82 -23.84 -21.18
N GLN A 163 43.36 -24.74 -22.04
CA GLN A 163 42.97 -24.41 -23.41
C GLN A 163 41.46 -24.48 -23.57
N ALA A 164 40.87 -23.34 -23.95
CA ALA A 164 39.44 -23.20 -24.26
C ALA A 164 39.16 -23.40 -25.76
N ALA A 165 37.90 -23.65 -26.14
CA ALA A 165 37.56 -23.90 -27.54
C ALA A 165 37.70 -22.63 -28.41
N ASN A 166 37.46 -21.45 -27.84
CA ASN A 166 37.54 -20.17 -28.55
C ASN A 166 37.99 -19.02 -27.62
N ILE A 167 38.29 -17.86 -28.22
CA ILE A 167 38.76 -16.66 -27.53
C ILE A 167 37.74 -16.18 -26.49
N TYR A 168 36.44 -16.22 -26.82
CA TYR A 168 35.38 -15.80 -25.91
C TYR A 168 35.36 -16.66 -24.64
N GLN A 169 35.40 -17.99 -24.78
CA GLN A 169 35.44 -18.92 -23.65
C GLN A 169 36.74 -18.77 -22.85
N ARG A 170 37.89 -18.55 -23.51
CA ARG A 170 39.15 -18.26 -22.82
C ARG A 170 39.00 -17.06 -21.89
N ASP A 171 38.48 -15.95 -22.41
CA ASP A 171 38.34 -14.72 -21.63
C ASP A 171 37.25 -14.86 -20.55
N GLN A 172 36.19 -15.62 -20.83
CA GLN A 172 35.18 -15.98 -19.84
C GLN A 172 35.78 -16.77 -18.67
N TRP A 173 36.62 -17.78 -18.95
CA TRP A 173 37.35 -18.55 -17.95
C TRP A 173 38.34 -17.68 -17.17
N TYR A 174 39.06 -16.79 -17.85
CA TYR A 174 40.00 -15.86 -17.22
C TYR A 174 39.30 -15.01 -16.15
N HIS A 175 38.22 -14.32 -16.53
CA HIS A 175 37.47 -13.46 -15.60
C HIS A 175 36.80 -14.26 -14.49
N SER A 176 36.27 -15.46 -14.79
CA SER A 176 35.63 -16.33 -13.78
C SER A 176 36.63 -16.85 -12.74
N LEU A 177 37.83 -17.25 -13.16
CA LEU A 177 38.89 -17.71 -12.27
C LEU A 177 39.46 -16.58 -11.42
N GLN A 178 39.68 -15.40 -12.01
CA GLN A 178 40.10 -14.21 -11.28
C GLN A 178 39.07 -13.81 -10.21
N TRP A 179 37.80 -13.82 -10.57
CA TRP A 179 36.69 -13.54 -9.66
C TRP A 179 36.68 -14.52 -8.48
N LYS A 180 36.66 -15.82 -8.75
CA LYS A 180 36.64 -16.88 -7.72
C LYS A 180 37.85 -16.81 -6.79
N LYS A 181 39.06 -16.60 -7.33
CA LYS A 181 40.29 -16.44 -6.53
C LYS A 181 40.22 -15.21 -5.62
N ARG A 182 39.76 -14.06 -6.13
CA ARG A 182 39.64 -12.82 -5.34
C ARG A 182 38.60 -12.96 -4.24
N VAL A 183 37.39 -13.43 -4.58
CA VAL A 183 36.31 -13.65 -3.61
C VAL A 183 36.74 -14.62 -2.51
N HIS A 184 37.41 -15.73 -2.85
CA HIS A 184 37.95 -16.65 -1.84
C HIS A 184 38.94 -15.97 -0.89
N SER A 185 39.83 -15.13 -1.44
CA SER A 185 40.82 -14.39 -0.65
C SER A 185 40.14 -13.42 0.31
N TYR A 186 39.18 -12.62 -0.17
CA TYR A 186 38.41 -11.71 0.66
C TYR A 186 37.60 -12.45 1.73
N HIS A 187 36.93 -13.54 1.38
CA HIS A 187 36.18 -14.36 2.33
C HIS A 187 37.08 -14.85 3.47
N LYS A 188 38.27 -15.37 3.17
CA LYS A 188 39.22 -15.84 4.19
C LYS A 188 39.68 -14.71 5.13
N ILE A 189 39.90 -13.50 4.61
CA ILE A 189 40.32 -12.34 5.41
C ILE A 189 39.16 -11.85 6.28
N LEU A 190 37.95 -11.81 5.72
CA LEU A 190 36.75 -11.30 6.40
C LEU A 190 36.18 -12.30 7.40
N GLN A 191 36.46 -13.60 7.32
CA GLN A 191 35.97 -14.60 8.29
C GLN A 191 36.51 -14.38 9.73
N CYS A 192 37.73 -13.84 9.88
CA CYS A 192 38.37 -13.63 11.18
C CYS A 192 39.01 -12.23 11.25
N PRO A 193 38.22 -11.15 11.31
CA PRO A 193 38.76 -9.80 11.31
C PRO A 193 39.47 -9.52 12.63
N THR A 194 40.78 -9.30 12.59
CA THR A 194 41.56 -8.87 13.78
C THR A 194 41.42 -7.37 14.04
N ARG A 195 41.14 -6.58 12.98
CA ARG A 195 40.91 -5.13 13.03
C ARG A 195 39.83 -4.71 12.03
N TRP A 196 38.85 -3.94 12.49
CA TRP A 196 37.72 -3.49 11.67
C TRP A 196 38.13 -2.52 10.55
N ASP A 197 39.10 -1.63 10.78
CA ASP A 197 39.63 -0.73 9.72
C ASP A 197 40.13 -1.52 8.50
N VAL A 198 40.81 -2.64 8.76
CA VAL A 198 41.35 -3.51 7.72
C VAL A 198 40.22 -4.26 7.03
N ALA A 199 39.27 -4.81 7.80
CA ALA A 199 38.11 -5.49 7.24
C ALA A 199 37.28 -4.57 6.33
N VAL A 200 37.06 -3.31 6.72
CA VAL A 200 36.36 -2.31 5.91
C VAL A 200 37.14 -1.99 4.63
N LYS A 201 38.47 -1.85 4.71
CA LYS A 201 39.30 -1.62 3.52
C LYS A 201 39.25 -2.79 2.53
N GLU A 202 39.34 -4.01 3.02
CA GLU A 202 39.23 -5.22 2.18
C GLU A 202 37.81 -5.38 1.61
N LEU A 203 36.79 -5.01 2.37
CA LEU A 203 35.40 -4.98 1.90
C LEU A 203 35.20 -3.94 0.78
N LEU A 204 35.78 -2.75 0.90
CA LEU A 204 35.78 -1.75 -0.16
C LEU A 204 36.48 -2.29 -1.42
N GLY A 205 37.61 -2.99 -1.27
CA GLY A 205 38.30 -3.66 -2.38
C GLY A 205 37.46 -4.78 -3.02
N LEU A 206 36.70 -5.53 -2.23
CA LEU A 206 35.74 -6.52 -2.72
C LEU A 206 34.64 -5.83 -3.53
N VAL A 207 34.01 -4.79 -2.99
CA VAL A 207 32.94 -4.02 -3.67
C VAL A 207 33.45 -3.40 -4.98
N ASP A 208 34.64 -2.80 -4.98
CA ASP A 208 35.28 -2.25 -6.19
C ASP A 208 35.54 -3.36 -7.24
N THR A 209 35.98 -4.54 -6.80
CA THR A 209 36.14 -5.70 -7.68
C THR A 209 34.79 -6.13 -8.29
N CYS A 210 33.68 -6.02 -7.56
CA CYS A 210 32.34 -6.33 -8.08
C CYS A 210 31.94 -5.35 -9.18
N LEU A 211 32.09 -4.05 -8.91
CA LEU A 211 31.62 -2.97 -9.78
C LEU A 211 32.47 -2.82 -11.06
N SER A 212 33.76 -3.15 -10.97
CA SER A 212 34.70 -3.11 -12.11
C SER A 212 34.73 -4.41 -12.93
N SER A 213 34.05 -5.47 -12.49
CA SER A 213 34.07 -6.77 -13.15
C SER A 213 33.31 -6.76 -14.48
N PRO A 214 33.85 -7.37 -15.56
CA PRO A 214 33.10 -7.57 -16.81
C PRO A 214 32.09 -8.74 -16.72
N LEU A 215 31.97 -9.39 -15.56
CA LEU A 215 31.04 -10.48 -15.32
C LEU A 215 29.62 -9.94 -15.04
N GLN A 216 28.63 -10.47 -15.76
CA GLN A 216 27.22 -10.15 -15.58
C GLN A 216 26.44 -11.38 -15.11
N ASP A 217 26.65 -11.73 -13.84
CA ASP A 217 25.90 -12.79 -13.19
C ASP A 217 25.24 -12.28 -11.90
N TYR A 218 24.16 -12.92 -11.47
CA TYR A 218 23.52 -12.57 -10.20
C TYR A 218 24.48 -12.81 -9.02
N ALA A 219 25.27 -13.87 -9.10
CA ALA A 219 26.21 -14.28 -8.07
C ALA A 219 27.31 -13.24 -7.80
N THR A 220 27.70 -12.44 -8.80
CA THR A 220 28.80 -11.48 -8.63
C THR A 220 28.46 -10.35 -7.66
N HIS A 221 27.18 -10.05 -7.46
CA HIS A 221 26.72 -8.99 -6.57
C HIS A 221 26.15 -9.56 -5.26
N HIS A 222 25.56 -10.76 -5.30
CA HIS A 222 24.96 -11.39 -4.13
C HIS A 222 25.99 -12.02 -3.18
N ILE A 223 27.03 -12.69 -3.70
CA ILE A 223 28.06 -13.34 -2.87
C ILE A 223 28.75 -12.33 -1.93
N PRO A 224 29.19 -11.14 -2.36
CA PRO A 224 29.73 -10.12 -1.45
C PRO A 224 28.78 -9.76 -0.31
N LEU A 225 27.49 -9.62 -0.60
CA LEU A 225 26.48 -9.31 0.41
C LEU A 225 26.25 -10.48 1.37
N ASP A 226 26.34 -11.73 0.91
CA ASP A 226 26.29 -12.93 1.76
C ASP A 226 27.50 -13.04 2.68
N ILE A 227 28.69 -12.70 2.18
CA ILE A 227 29.92 -12.64 2.98
C ILE A 227 29.74 -11.61 4.11
N VAL A 228 29.20 -10.43 3.79
CA VAL A 228 28.93 -9.39 4.79
C VAL A 228 27.82 -9.80 5.76
N ALA A 229 26.78 -10.47 5.29
CA ALA A 229 25.75 -11.03 6.15
C ALA A 229 26.32 -12.01 7.17
N THR A 230 27.21 -12.89 6.71
CA THR A 230 27.91 -13.87 7.54
C THR A 230 28.81 -13.16 8.55
N LEU A 231 29.62 -12.20 8.09
CA LEU A 231 30.50 -11.36 8.93
C LEU A 231 29.73 -10.68 10.06
N LEU A 232 28.60 -10.03 9.75
CA LEU A 232 27.78 -9.32 10.74
C LEU A 232 27.10 -10.29 11.71
N SER A 233 26.63 -11.44 11.23
CA SER A 233 25.99 -12.45 12.09
C SER A 233 26.94 -13.10 13.09
N GLN A 234 28.24 -13.20 12.75
CA GLN A 234 29.26 -13.81 13.60
C GLN A 234 29.87 -12.83 14.62
N ASN A 235 29.64 -11.52 14.46
CA ASN A 235 30.28 -10.47 15.24
C ASN A 235 29.25 -9.54 15.92
N SER A 236 28.45 -10.08 16.82
CA SER A 236 27.37 -9.33 17.50
C SER A 236 27.85 -8.23 18.47
N GLN A 237 29.14 -8.20 18.86
CA GLN A 237 29.72 -7.23 19.80
C GLN A 237 30.54 -6.13 19.10
N MET A 238 30.13 -5.70 17.92
CA MET A 238 30.81 -4.66 17.17
C MET A 238 30.46 -3.24 17.67
N SER A 239 31.38 -2.29 17.43
CA SER A 239 31.14 -0.91 17.82
C SER A 239 30.10 -0.24 16.90
N PRO A 240 29.39 0.78 17.40
CA PRO A 240 28.47 1.60 16.60
C PRO A 240 29.06 2.15 15.29
N LEU A 241 30.32 2.58 15.34
CA LEU A 241 31.01 3.23 14.21
C LEU A 241 31.43 2.20 13.16
N ASP A 242 31.82 1.00 13.61
CA ASP A 242 32.18 -0.10 12.71
C ASP A 242 30.93 -0.61 11.97
N HIS A 243 29.77 -0.64 12.62
CA HIS A 243 28.49 -0.97 11.97
C HIS A 243 28.22 -0.03 10.79
N GLU A 244 28.30 1.28 11.03
CA GLU A 244 28.04 2.27 9.99
C GLU A 244 29.07 2.20 8.86
N SER A 245 30.34 1.99 9.21
CA SER A 245 31.43 1.88 8.24
C SER A 245 31.24 0.69 7.29
N ILE A 246 30.76 -0.46 7.80
CA ILE A 246 30.43 -1.62 6.96
C ILE A 246 29.25 -1.32 6.04
N ILE A 247 28.17 -0.70 6.55
CA ILE A 247 27.00 -0.36 5.73
C ILE A 247 27.38 0.62 4.62
N LEU A 248 28.20 1.64 4.94
CA LEU A 248 28.71 2.60 3.97
C LEU A 248 29.60 1.92 2.92
N ALA A 249 30.42 0.95 3.30
CA ALA A 249 31.26 0.21 2.35
C ALA A 249 30.45 -0.59 1.33
N ILE A 250 29.30 -1.16 1.72
CA ILE A 250 28.43 -1.92 0.81
C ILE A 250 27.35 -1.07 0.12
N ALA A 251 27.21 0.21 0.47
CA ALA A 251 26.17 1.08 -0.07
C ALA A 251 26.07 1.05 -1.62
N PRO A 252 27.17 1.06 -2.40
CA PRO A 252 27.10 0.99 -3.86
C PRO A 252 26.43 -0.29 -4.40
N LEU A 253 26.53 -1.41 -3.67
CA LEU A 253 25.83 -2.64 -4.03
C LEU A 253 24.34 -2.57 -3.66
N LEU A 254 24.00 -1.97 -2.52
CA LEU A 254 22.62 -1.88 -2.05
C LEU A 254 21.73 -0.99 -2.94
N GLU A 255 22.32 0.03 -3.57
CA GLU A 255 21.61 0.91 -4.51
C GLU A 255 20.94 0.12 -5.65
N ASN A 256 21.64 -0.88 -6.18
CA ASN A 256 21.21 -1.61 -7.39
C ASN A 256 20.73 -3.03 -7.11
N TYR A 257 21.13 -3.65 -5.99
CA TYR A 257 20.89 -5.06 -5.73
C TYR A 257 20.14 -5.28 -4.41
N SER A 258 19.25 -6.28 -4.40
CA SER A 258 18.49 -6.63 -3.20
C SER A 258 19.38 -7.41 -2.22
N PRO A 259 19.47 -6.99 -0.96
CA PRO A 259 20.31 -7.67 0.02
C PRO A 259 19.70 -9.02 0.46
N PRO A 260 20.54 -9.97 0.88
CA PRO A 260 20.12 -11.27 1.40
C PRO A 260 19.28 -11.14 2.68
N PRO A 261 18.39 -12.12 2.98
CA PRO A 261 17.47 -12.06 4.11
C PRO A 261 18.11 -11.79 5.48
N ALA A 262 19.35 -12.24 5.69
CA ALA A 262 20.08 -12.07 6.93
C ALA A 262 20.52 -10.61 7.18
N LEU A 263 20.71 -9.80 6.14
CA LEU A 263 21.06 -8.38 6.29
C LEU A 263 19.87 -7.52 6.72
N TYR A 264 18.64 -7.89 6.37
CA TYR A 264 17.48 -7.08 6.77
C TYR A 264 17.31 -7.02 8.29
N ASP A 265 17.61 -8.10 9.01
CA ASP A 265 17.51 -8.12 10.47
C ASP A 265 18.51 -7.12 11.08
N PHE A 266 19.72 -7.05 10.52
CA PHE A 266 20.74 -6.08 10.89
C PHE A 266 20.33 -4.64 10.55
N PHE A 267 19.77 -4.40 9.37
CA PHE A 267 19.30 -3.06 8.99
C PHE A 267 18.12 -2.60 9.84
N CYS A 268 17.18 -3.50 10.16
CA CYS A 268 16.09 -3.22 11.10
C CYS A 268 16.63 -2.80 12.46
N GLN A 269 17.63 -3.53 12.97
CA GLN A 269 18.24 -3.22 14.27
C GLN A 269 18.92 -1.85 14.24
N HIS A 270 19.65 -1.52 13.17
CA HIS A 270 20.27 -0.21 13.00
C HIS A 270 19.24 0.93 12.97
N CYS A 271 18.11 0.74 12.28
CA CYS A 271 17.00 1.71 12.27
C CYS A 271 16.45 1.99 13.68
N ARG A 272 16.30 0.96 14.52
CA ARG A 272 15.80 1.10 15.90
C ARG A 272 16.80 1.78 16.82
N ASP A 273 18.06 1.34 16.75
CA ASP A 273 19.10 1.77 17.69
C ASP A 273 19.65 3.16 17.33
N ARG A 274 19.71 3.51 16.04
CA ARG A 274 20.35 4.73 15.53
C ARG A 274 19.50 5.44 14.47
N PRO A 275 18.29 5.90 14.81
CA PRO A 275 17.41 6.58 13.87
C PRO A 275 18.00 7.90 13.32
N ARG A 276 18.98 8.49 14.01
CA ARG A 276 19.66 9.73 13.61
C ARG A 276 20.95 9.52 12.79
N SER A 277 21.29 8.27 12.46
CA SER A 277 22.46 7.95 11.65
C SER A 277 22.31 8.47 10.22
N LEU A 278 23.40 8.98 9.64
CA LEU A 278 23.42 9.39 8.22
C LEU A 278 23.13 8.21 7.29
N VAL A 279 23.43 6.98 7.71
CA VAL A 279 23.09 5.75 6.97
C VAL A 279 21.60 5.67 6.64
N ILE A 280 20.71 6.14 7.53
CA ILE A 280 19.27 6.14 7.28
C ILE A 280 18.95 7.01 6.07
N VAL A 281 19.46 8.24 6.04
CA VAL A 281 19.09 9.25 5.03
C VAL A 281 19.90 9.08 3.73
N GLU A 282 21.18 8.73 3.82
CA GLU A 282 22.08 8.67 2.65
C GLU A 282 22.10 7.30 1.98
N VAL A 283 21.99 6.20 2.75
CA VAL A 283 22.11 4.84 2.21
C VAL A 283 20.75 4.14 2.14
N PHE A 284 19.97 4.11 3.22
CA PHE A 284 18.71 3.35 3.22
C PHE A 284 17.62 4.05 2.43
N THR A 285 17.62 5.37 2.32
CA THR A 285 16.62 6.10 1.52
C THR A 285 16.54 5.57 0.09
N PRO A 286 17.59 5.60 -0.75
CA PRO A 286 17.50 5.09 -2.13
C PRO A 286 17.13 3.60 -2.21
N VAL A 287 17.57 2.79 -1.23
CA VAL A 287 17.21 1.37 -1.13
C VAL A 287 15.71 1.19 -0.92
N ILE A 288 15.13 1.90 0.05
CA ILE A 288 13.69 1.84 0.34
C ILE A 288 12.87 2.43 -0.81
N GLN A 289 13.35 3.50 -1.46
CA GLN A 289 12.71 4.03 -2.65
C GLN A 289 12.66 2.97 -3.77
N ARG A 290 13.76 2.25 -4.02
CA ARG A 290 13.79 1.14 -4.99
C ARG A 290 12.82 0.02 -4.60
N ILE A 291 12.79 -0.36 -3.32
CA ILE A 291 11.87 -1.39 -2.80
C ILE A 291 10.42 -0.98 -3.05
N LEU A 292 10.02 0.24 -2.68
CA LEU A 292 8.66 0.71 -2.87
C LEU A 292 8.28 0.84 -4.36
N LYS A 293 9.23 1.18 -5.25
CA LYS A 293 9.00 1.33 -6.70
C LYS A 293 8.92 0.01 -7.45
N HIS A 294 9.68 -1.00 -7.04
CA HIS A 294 9.88 -2.22 -7.82
C HIS A 294 9.44 -3.51 -7.14
N ASN A 295 9.21 -3.52 -5.82
CA ASN A 295 8.77 -4.72 -5.13
C ASN A 295 7.37 -5.13 -5.61
N MET A 296 7.24 -6.41 -5.94
CA MET A 296 6.01 -6.96 -6.49
C MET A 296 5.08 -7.51 -5.43
N ASP A 297 5.63 -8.03 -4.31
CA ASP A 297 4.88 -8.70 -3.27
C ASP A 297 5.66 -8.77 -1.94
N PHE A 298 5.18 -8.09 -0.91
CA PHE A 298 5.74 -8.19 0.44
C PHE A 298 5.41 -9.50 1.15
N GLY A 299 4.38 -10.24 0.73
CA GLY A 299 4.03 -11.55 1.28
C GLY A 299 5.13 -12.59 1.10
N LYS A 300 5.86 -12.52 -0.02
CA LYS A 300 7.02 -13.39 -0.29
C LYS A 300 8.28 -13.02 0.51
N CYS A 301 8.36 -11.79 1.02
CA CYS A 301 9.54 -11.25 1.68
C CYS A 301 9.16 -10.42 2.92
N PRO A 302 8.70 -11.05 4.02
CA PRO A 302 8.22 -10.34 5.21
C PRO A 302 9.32 -9.50 5.88
N ARG A 303 10.59 -9.92 5.82
CA ARG A 303 11.73 -9.15 6.35
C ARG A 303 11.96 -7.83 5.61
N LEU A 304 11.70 -7.80 4.30
CA LEU A 304 11.79 -6.59 3.49
C LEU A 304 10.71 -5.57 3.91
N ARG A 305 9.50 -6.06 4.18
CA ARG A 305 8.41 -5.23 4.69
C ARG A 305 8.76 -4.67 6.07
N LEU A 306 9.28 -5.51 6.96
CA LEU A 306 9.72 -5.08 8.29
C LEU A 306 10.83 -4.03 8.20
N PHE A 307 11.83 -4.23 7.33
CA PHE A 307 12.87 -3.23 7.10
C PHE A 307 12.31 -1.89 6.63
N THR A 308 11.35 -1.92 5.70
CA THR A 308 10.64 -0.71 5.26
C THR A 308 9.88 -0.05 6.40
N GLN A 309 9.29 -0.84 7.30
CA GLN A 309 8.60 -0.31 8.48
C GLN A 309 9.59 0.39 9.43
N GLU A 310 10.63 -0.31 9.85
CA GLU A 310 11.63 0.23 10.77
C GLU A 310 12.34 1.47 10.23
N TYR A 311 12.60 1.51 8.91
CA TYR A 311 13.13 2.70 8.25
C TYR A 311 12.17 3.90 8.35
N ILE A 312 10.88 3.71 8.10
CA ILE A 312 9.88 4.78 8.21
C ILE A 312 9.79 5.29 9.66
N LEU A 313 9.82 4.39 10.64
CA LEU A 313 9.85 4.75 12.06
C LEU A 313 11.13 5.50 12.43
N ALA A 314 12.28 5.10 11.88
CA ALA A 314 13.55 5.81 12.05
C ALA A 314 13.49 7.23 11.48
N LEU A 315 12.91 7.40 10.28
CA LEU A 315 12.65 8.73 9.71
C LEU A 315 11.74 9.58 10.61
N ASN A 316 10.68 8.98 11.15
CA ASN A 316 9.77 9.65 12.09
C ASN A 316 10.44 10.00 13.43
N GLY A 317 11.57 9.38 13.77
CA GLY A 317 12.38 9.71 14.95
C GLY A 317 13.33 10.90 14.76
N LEU A 318 13.46 11.43 13.54
CA LEU A 318 14.29 12.62 13.25
C LEU A 318 13.64 13.91 13.77
N ASN A 319 14.41 15.00 13.83
CA ASN A 319 13.97 16.27 14.44
C ASN A 319 12.75 16.93 13.75
N GLY A 320 12.35 16.48 12.56
CA GLY A 320 11.13 16.93 11.87
C GLY A 320 9.95 15.95 11.96
N GLY A 321 10.14 14.81 12.61
CA GLY A 321 9.15 13.76 12.82
C GLY A 321 8.35 13.43 11.57
N GLU A 322 7.03 13.56 11.71
CA GLU A 322 6.05 13.32 10.66
C GLU A 322 6.36 14.06 9.35
N GLN A 323 6.80 15.32 9.42
CA GLN A 323 7.05 16.13 8.23
C GLN A 323 8.15 15.53 7.34
N VAL A 324 9.11 14.80 7.95
CA VAL A 324 10.15 14.10 7.21
C VAL A 324 9.56 12.92 6.45
N VAL A 325 8.64 12.18 7.07
CA VAL A 325 7.91 11.08 6.43
C VAL A 325 7.02 11.60 5.29
N THR A 326 6.31 12.71 5.49
CA THR A 326 5.51 13.35 4.44
C THR A 326 6.37 13.79 3.25
N LYS A 327 7.54 14.41 3.50
CA LYS A 327 8.51 14.78 2.45
C LYS A 327 9.05 13.55 1.71
N PHE A 328 9.30 12.46 2.43
CA PHE A 328 9.70 11.20 1.82
C PHE A 328 8.60 10.66 0.87
N ILE A 329 7.34 10.65 1.29
CA ILE A 329 6.20 10.24 0.44
C ILE A 329 6.06 11.16 -0.78
N GLN A 330 6.16 12.47 -0.60
CA GLN A 330 6.17 13.45 -1.69
C GLN A 330 7.28 13.16 -2.71
N SER A 331 8.49 12.80 -2.24
CA SER A 331 9.60 12.43 -3.14
C SER A 331 9.31 11.16 -3.95
N MET A 332 8.46 10.26 -3.44
CA MET A 332 8.07 9.02 -4.09
C MET A 332 6.93 9.19 -5.09
N HIS A 333 5.99 10.07 -4.79
CA HIS A 333 4.94 10.49 -5.72
C HIS A 333 5.52 11.32 -6.88
N GLY A 334 6.47 12.20 -6.58
CA GLY A 334 7.00 13.17 -7.53
C GLY A 334 6.08 14.38 -7.74
N PRO A 335 6.55 15.43 -8.44
CA PRO A 335 5.82 16.69 -8.62
C PRO A 335 4.71 16.62 -9.70
N ALA A 336 4.59 15.49 -10.40
CA ALA A 336 3.62 15.32 -11.47
C ALA A 336 2.20 15.14 -10.93
N VAL A 337 1.20 15.47 -11.74
CA VAL A 337 -0.23 15.26 -11.43
C VAL A 337 -0.58 13.78 -11.28
N ARG A 338 0.19 12.89 -11.93
CA ARG A 338 0.07 11.44 -11.78
C ARG A 338 1.39 10.86 -11.32
N CYS A 339 1.33 9.98 -10.33
CA CYS A 339 2.48 9.26 -9.84
C CYS A 339 3.14 8.43 -10.97
N PRO A 340 4.45 8.55 -11.18
CA PRO A 340 5.18 7.80 -12.21
C PRO A 340 5.44 6.34 -11.81
N HIS A 341 5.08 5.95 -10.59
CA HIS A 341 5.43 4.66 -10.01
C HIS A 341 4.19 3.93 -9.46
N PRO A 342 3.54 3.07 -10.26
CA PRO A 342 2.24 2.47 -9.89
C PRO A 342 2.31 1.53 -8.68
N ARG A 343 3.51 1.07 -8.29
CA ARG A 343 3.71 0.17 -7.14
C ARG A 343 3.88 0.87 -5.81
N VAL A 344 4.20 2.17 -5.80
CA VAL A 344 4.49 2.90 -4.57
C VAL A 344 3.30 2.89 -3.63
N LEU A 345 2.10 3.22 -4.13
CA LEU A 345 0.89 3.26 -3.32
C LEU A 345 0.52 1.88 -2.74
N PRO A 346 0.36 0.80 -3.53
CA PRO A 346 0.08 -0.53 -2.98
C PRO A 346 1.11 -0.99 -1.95
N ASN A 347 2.39 -0.71 -2.18
CA ASN A 347 3.47 -1.08 -1.28
C ASN A 347 3.42 -0.29 0.04
N LEU A 348 3.18 1.03 -0.01
CA LEU A 348 3.00 1.85 1.20
C LEU A 348 1.78 1.42 1.99
N VAL A 349 0.65 1.14 1.33
CA VAL A 349 -0.56 0.65 2.01
C VAL A 349 -0.30 -0.70 2.68
N ALA A 350 0.34 -1.65 2.00
CA ALA A 350 0.70 -2.95 2.57
C ALA A 350 1.60 -2.83 3.81
N VAL A 351 2.55 -1.88 3.79
CA VAL A 351 3.43 -1.54 4.92
C VAL A 351 2.62 -0.96 6.08
N CYS A 352 1.71 -0.01 5.81
CA CYS A 352 0.84 0.62 6.82
C CYS A 352 -0.09 -0.39 7.47
N LEU A 353 -0.80 -1.20 6.68
CA LEU A 353 -1.72 -2.21 7.19
C LEU A 353 -0.98 -3.17 8.12
N ALA A 354 0.15 -3.74 7.67
CA ALA A 354 0.92 -4.67 8.50
C ALA A 354 1.43 -4.04 9.81
N ALA A 355 1.82 -2.76 9.80
CA ALA A 355 2.28 -2.07 11.01
C ALA A 355 1.12 -1.77 11.98
N ILE A 356 -0.03 -1.37 11.45
CA ILE A 356 -1.25 -1.15 12.24
C ILE A 356 -1.72 -2.46 12.86
N TYR A 357 -1.75 -3.57 12.11
CA TYR A 357 -2.07 -4.90 12.64
C TYR A 357 -1.14 -5.29 13.79
N ALA A 358 0.17 -5.10 13.64
CA ALA A 358 1.15 -5.42 14.67
C ALA A 358 0.92 -4.65 15.99
N CYS A 359 0.31 -3.45 15.94
CA CYS A 359 -0.02 -2.69 17.14
C CYS A 359 -1.10 -3.37 18.00
N TYR A 360 -1.96 -4.20 17.40
CA TYR A 360 -3.07 -4.88 18.09
C TYR A 360 -2.86 -6.38 18.23
N GLU A 361 -1.70 -6.91 17.85
CA GLU A 361 -1.41 -8.35 17.82
C GLU A 361 -1.67 -9.02 19.18
N ASP A 362 -1.26 -8.39 20.28
CA ASP A 362 -1.47 -8.91 21.63
C ASP A 362 -2.97 -9.01 22.01
N PHE A 363 -3.80 -8.06 21.55
CA PHE A 363 -5.25 -8.08 21.78
C PHE A 363 -5.94 -9.13 20.92
N ILE A 364 -5.53 -9.27 19.65
CA ILE A 364 -6.02 -10.30 18.72
C ILE A 364 -5.75 -11.69 19.31
N ASN A 365 -4.49 -11.95 19.70
CA ASN A 365 -4.07 -13.24 20.25
C ASN A 365 -4.77 -13.57 21.58
N SER A 366 -5.05 -12.55 22.42
CA SER A 366 -5.76 -12.75 23.69
C SER A 366 -7.21 -13.21 23.52
N ARG A 367 -7.82 -12.93 22.35
CA ARG A 367 -9.21 -13.28 22.05
C ARG A 367 -9.35 -14.67 21.43
N ASP A 368 -8.32 -15.13 20.73
CA ASP A 368 -8.38 -16.33 19.90
C ASP A 368 -7.92 -17.63 20.61
N ASN A 369 -7.49 -17.60 21.88
CA ASN A 369 -6.97 -18.77 22.63
C ASN A 369 -5.94 -19.62 21.84
N SER A 370 -5.29 -19.04 20.83
CA SER A 370 -4.36 -19.72 19.93
C SER A 370 -2.91 -19.29 20.22
N PRO A 371 -1.92 -20.17 20.02
CA PRO A 371 -0.54 -19.86 20.31
C PRO A 371 -0.07 -18.68 19.45
N SER A 372 0.62 -17.75 20.09
CA SER A 372 0.99 -16.45 19.52
C SER A 372 1.86 -16.57 18.25
N LEU A 373 1.75 -15.59 17.33
CA LEU A 373 2.73 -15.37 16.25
C LEU A 373 4.15 -15.10 16.79
N LYS A 374 4.29 -14.72 18.08
CA LYS A 374 5.57 -14.67 18.80
C LYS A 374 6.22 -16.06 18.92
N GLU A 375 5.46 -17.16 18.99
CA GLU A 375 6.01 -18.53 18.97
C GLU A 375 6.54 -18.91 17.58
N ILE A 376 5.94 -18.41 16.50
CA ILE A 376 6.47 -18.58 15.13
C ILE A 376 7.74 -17.72 14.95
N ARG A 377 7.80 -16.55 15.59
CA ARG A 377 8.99 -15.68 15.64
C ARG A 377 10.12 -16.28 16.49
N ALA A 378 9.79 -16.95 17.59
CA ALA A 378 10.73 -17.61 18.49
C ALA A 378 11.18 -19.00 18.00
N GLY A 379 10.34 -19.72 17.26
CA GLY A 379 10.67 -21.00 16.63
C GLY A 379 11.77 -20.89 15.55
N SER A 380 11.99 -19.69 15.04
CA SER A 380 13.13 -19.37 14.14
C SER A 380 14.45 -19.15 14.89
N GLN A 381 14.44 -19.09 16.23
CA GLN A 381 15.62 -18.84 17.08
C GLN A 381 16.07 -20.05 17.92
N GLN A 382 15.33 -21.17 17.94
CA GLN A 382 15.69 -22.36 18.74
C GLN A 382 16.29 -23.54 17.96
N GLN A 383 16.49 -23.43 16.65
CA GLN A 383 17.41 -24.33 15.97
C GLN A 383 18.74 -23.60 15.84
N HIS A 384 19.62 -23.73 16.84
CA HIS A 384 21.08 -23.88 16.70
C HIS A 384 21.74 -23.88 18.10
N GLY A 385 22.19 -25.06 18.54
CA GLY A 385 23.29 -25.20 19.52
C GLY A 385 22.97 -25.85 20.88
N HIS A 386 23.00 -27.18 20.98
CA HIS A 386 24.04 -27.96 21.71
C HIS A 386 23.68 -29.47 21.87
N HIS A 387 24.46 -30.33 21.19
CA HIS A 387 25.10 -31.61 21.61
C HIS A 387 24.43 -32.55 22.67
N ARG A 388 24.45 -33.90 22.64
CA ARG A 388 25.31 -34.92 21.98
C ARG A 388 24.91 -36.37 22.38
N LYS A 389 24.88 -37.29 21.38
CA LYS A 389 25.12 -38.77 21.34
C LYS A 389 24.34 -39.80 22.20
N GLN A 390 23.73 -40.78 21.52
CA GLN A 390 24.10 -42.24 21.49
C GLN A 390 23.14 -42.99 20.52
N SER A 391 23.61 -43.44 19.34
CA SER A 391 24.01 -44.82 18.97
C SER A 391 22.84 -45.80 18.65
N ASN A 392 22.62 -46.09 17.35
CA ASN A 392 22.76 -47.41 16.71
C ASN A 392 21.83 -47.62 15.49
N THR A 393 22.37 -48.41 14.57
CA THR A 393 21.98 -48.74 13.19
C THR A 393 20.59 -49.38 12.99
N PRO A 394 20.04 -49.31 11.76
CA PRO A 394 18.71 -49.80 11.42
C PRO A 394 18.76 -51.24 10.86
N GLN A 395 17.72 -52.06 11.10
CA GLN A 395 17.37 -53.12 10.14
C GLN A 395 16.00 -53.77 10.34
N PHE A 396 15.38 -53.97 9.18
CA PHE A 396 14.37 -54.95 8.78
C PHE A 396 12.87 -54.73 9.06
N LEU A 397 12.14 -55.20 8.04
CA LEU A 397 10.83 -54.86 7.51
C LEU A 397 9.88 -56.08 7.75
N PRO A 398 8.62 -56.09 7.28
CA PRO A 398 7.35 -56.41 7.97
C PRO A 398 6.95 -57.92 7.74
N PRO A 399 5.68 -58.42 7.69
CA PRO A 399 4.34 -57.80 7.77
C PRO A 399 3.22 -58.61 8.49
N ASN A 400 2.00 -58.03 8.47
CA ASN A 400 0.69 -58.63 8.12
C ASN A 400 -0.47 -58.39 9.09
N ASP A 401 -1.54 -57.86 8.48
CA ASP A 401 -2.96 -58.24 8.55
C ASP A 401 -3.60 -58.51 9.92
N SER A 402 -4.67 -57.75 10.23
CA SER A 402 -6.05 -58.18 9.92
C SER A 402 -7.12 -57.37 10.69
N SER A 403 -8.10 -56.90 9.90
CA SER A 403 -9.54 -56.74 10.16
C SER A 403 -10.14 -56.87 11.58
N GLY A 404 -11.03 -55.91 11.90
CA GLY A 404 -12.42 -56.25 12.31
C GLY A 404 -12.81 -56.12 13.79
N PRO A 405 -14.11 -56.15 14.12
CA PRO A 405 -14.78 -55.03 14.81
C PRO A 405 -15.67 -55.37 16.04
N ARG A 406 -16.26 -54.32 16.64
CA ARG A 406 -17.67 -54.18 17.13
C ARG A 406 -18.10 -54.64 18.56
N PHE A 407 -19.04 -53.81 19.09
CA PHE A 407 -20.11 -54.03 20.11
C PHE A 407 -19.67 -54.22 21.59
N SER A 408 -20.38 -53.83 22.66
CA SER A 408 -21.62 -53.06 22.94
C SER A 408 -21.82 -52.96 24.46
N ASP A 409 -22.58 -51.94 24.91
CA ASP A 409 -23.57 -51.95 26.02
C ASP A 409 -23.23 -51.77 27.52
N LYS A 410 -23.89 -50.71 28.06
CA LYS A 410 -24.72 -50.58 29.29
C LYS A 410 -24.13 -50.20 30.67
N GLU A 411 -24.44 -48.94 31.05
CA GLU A 411 -25.37 -48.52 32.12
C GLU A 411 -25.10 -48.90 33.60
N ASN A 412 -24.75 -47.91 34.45
CA ASN A 412 -25.41 -47.63 35.75
C ASN A 412 -24.87 -46.36 36.46
N GLN A 413 -25.74 -45.73 37.25
CA GLN A 413 -25.69 -44.36 37.79
C GLN A 413 -25.26 -44.31 39.30
N PRO A 414 -25.32 -43.18 40.06
CA PRO A 414 -24.25 -42.51 40.84
C PRO A 414 -24.39 -42.72 42.39
N PRO A 415 -24.12 -41.78 43.34
CA PRO A 415 -23.22 -40.60 43.47
C PRO A 415 -22.37 -40.60 44.78
N VAL A 416 -21.34 -39.74 44.92
CA VAL A 416 -20.86 -39.24 46.23
C VAL A 416 -20.33 -37.80 46.15
N SER A 417 -20.93 -36.93 46.96
CA SER A 417 -20.58 -35.55 47.31
C SER A 417 -19.32 -35.41 48.18
N ILE A 418 -18.65 -34.25 48.23
CA ILE A 418 -18.19 -33.59 49.49
C ILE A 418 -17.56 -32.19 49.23
N PHE A 419 -18.21 -31.19 49.86
CA PHE A 419 -17.75 -29.95 50.49
C PHE A 419 -17.10 -28.77 49.75
N VAL A 420 -17.91 -27.69 49.71
CA VAL A 420 -17.53 -26.27 49.78
C VAL A 420 -17.46 -25.85 51.26
N SER A 421 -16.50 -25.00 51.63
CA SER A 421 -16.54 -24.24 52.87
C SER A 421 -16.32 -22.75 52.60
N ALA A 422 -17.34 -21.95 52.91
CA ALA A 422 -17.27 -20.53 53.21
C ALA A 422 -17.11 -20.41 54.75
N ALA A 423 -16.59 -19.36 55.39
CA ALA A 423 -16.84 -17.93 55.22
C ALA A 423 -15.80 -17.11 56.07
N PRO A 424 -16.12 -15.98 56.74
CA PRO A 424 -15.88 -14.61 56.28
C PRO A 424 -15.11 -13.73 57.30
N MET A 425 -14.50 -12.59 56.92
CA MET A 425 -14.22 -11.50 57.87
C MET A 425 -14.17 -10.10 57.24
N ALA A 426 -15.08 -9.25 57.69
CA ALA A 426 -14.97 -7.79 57.91
C ALA A 426 -15.87 -7.49 59.15
N PRO A 427 -15.92 -6.30 59.82
CA PRO A 427 -15.29 -4.99 59.53
C PRO A 427 -14.79 -4.20 60.80
N ARG A 428 -14.23 -2.97 60.64
CA ARG A 428 -14.61 -1.71 61.37
C ARG A 428 -13.64 -0.50 61.20
N VAL A 429 -14.14 0.53 60.50
CA VAL A 429 -14.24 2.01 60.72
C VAL A 429 -13.28 2.80 61.65
N SER A 430 -12.78 3.96 61.17
CA SER A 430 -12.69 5.30 61.84
C SER A 430 -12.20 6.37 60.82
N VAL A 431 -13.08 7.20 60.23
CA VAL A 431 -13.49 8.60 60.55
C VAL A 431 -12.36 9.63 60.76
N CYS A 432 -12.32 10.67 59.92
CA CYS A 432 -12.14 12.09 60.31
C CYS A 432 -12.79 13.02 59.26
N HIS A 433 -13.57 14.00 59.76
CA HIS A 433 -14.31 15.04 59.05
C HIS A 433 -13.42 16.16 58.49
N THR A 434 -13.88 16.82 57.42
CA THR A 434 -14.03 18.29 57.40
C THR A 434 -15.17 18.71 56.47
N LYS A 435 -16.06 19.55 57.00
CA LYS A 435 -17.14 20.27 56.34
C LYS A 435 -16.58 21.39 55.45
N ASN A 436 -17.32 21.77 54.41
CA ASN A 436 -17.66 23.17 54.13
C ASN A 436 -18.88 23.23 53.21
N ASP A 437 -19.92 23.86 53.73
CA ASP A 437 -21.11 24.34 53.02
C ASP A 437 -20.72 25.48 52.07
N ASP A 438 -21.43 25.62 50.94
CA ASP A 438 -22.14 26.87 50.67
C ASP A 438 -23.23 26.70 49.59
N ARG A 439 -24.34 27.37 49.87
CA ARG A 439 -25.66 27.32 49.25
C ARG A 439 -25.85 28.43 48.21
N LEU A 440 -26.69 28.20 47.19
CA LEU A 440 -27.86 29.01 46.79
C LEU A 440 -28.49 28.35 45.54
N ALA A 441 -29.66 27.70 45.57
CA ALA A 441 -31.03 28.08 45.97
C ALA A 441 -31.82 28.83 44.87
N GLY A 442 -32.99 28.25 44.54
CA GLY A 442 -34.18 28.91 44.00
C GLY A 442 -34.57 28.42 42.60
N LEU A 443 -35.77 27.91 42.32
CA LEU A 443 -36.99 27.79 43.13
C LEU A 443 -37.96 26.80 42.45
N ASP A 444 -38.61 26.02 43.30
CA ASP A 444 -39.67 25.04 43.04
C ASP A 444 -41.06 25.67 42.78
N PHE A 445 -42.00 24.85 42.26
CA PHE A 445 -43.33 24.48 42.85
C PHE A 445 -44.27 23.98 41.73
N HIS A 446 -44.64 22.68 41.69
CA HIS A 446 -45.84 22.03 42.29
C HIS A 446 -47.19 22.49 41.65
N THR A 447 -48.17 21.67 41.27
CA THR A 447 -48.75 20.47 41.91
C THR A 447 -49.76 19.72 41.01
N SER A 448 -49.81 18.39 41.16
CA SER A 448 -50.96 17.45 41.27
C SER A 448 -52.09 17.39 40.22
N VAL A 449 -52.44 16.20 39.69
CA VAL A 449 -53.35 15.19 40.28
C VAL A 449 -53.46 13.98 39.33
N ASP A 450 -53.51 12.81 39.95
CA ASP A 450 -53.87 11.45 39.53
C ASP A 450 -54.66 11.25 38.23
N ASN A 451 -54.26 10.24 37.46
CA ASN A 451 -55.16 9.12 37.16
C ASN A 451 -54.40 7.89 36.66
N ASN A 452 -54.73 6.76 37.29
CA ASN A 452 -54.44 5.41 36.82
C ASN A 452 -54.83 5.25 35.35
N ASN A 453 -53.88 4.84 34.52
CA ASN A 453 -54.18 3.84 33.51
C ASN A 453 -52.93 3.03 33.20
N ASP A 454 -53.00 1.77 33.60
CA ASP A 454 -52.11 0.71 33.20
C ASP A 454 -52.23 0.51 31.69
N GLY A 455 -51.16 0.83 30.99
CA GLY A 455 -51.06 0.72 29.55
C GLY A 455 -49.59 0.61 29.20
N GLY A 456 -49.11 -0.62 29.09
CA GLY A 456 -47.75 -0.94 28.68
C GLY A 456 -47.48 -0.40 27.26
N GLY A 457 -47.07 0.86 27.17
CA GLY A 457 -46.41 1.41 26.01
C GLY A 457 -44.93 1.13 26.14
N GLU A 458 -44.36 0.32 25.26
CA GLU A 458 -42.91 0.36 25.04
C GLU A 458 -42.51 1.83 24.82
N PRO A 459 -41.39 2.30 25.41
CA PRO A 459 -40.92 3.65 25.17
C PRO A 459 -40.72 3.85 23.67
N SER A 460 -41.12 5.03 23.18
CA SER A 460 -41.03 5.32 21.75
C SER A 460 -39.59 5.15 21.28
N LEU A 461 -39.38 4.73 20.03
CA LEU A 461 -38.04 4.49 19.47
C LEU A 461 -37.15 5.76 19.58
N ILE A 462 -37.76 6.94 19.68
CA ILE A 462 -37.12 8.24 19.94
C ILE A 462 -36.49 8.28 21.34
N ASP A 463 -37.19 7.80 22.37
CA ASP A 463 -36.66 7.70 23.73
C ASP A 463 -35.52 6.68 23.81
N ARG A 464 -35.58 5.60 23.05
CA ARG A 464 -34.49 4.61 22.93
C ARG A 464 -33.25 5.15 22.21
N LEU A 465 -33.40 6.15 21.33
CA LEU A 465 -32.30 6.79 20.59
C LEU A 465 -31.57 7.87 21.41
N LEU A 466 -32.17 8.37 22.49
CA LEU A 466 -31.60 9.41 23.36
C LEU A 466 -30.82 8.84 24.55
N VAL A 467 -30.81 7.51 24.74
CA VAL A 467 -30.09 6.83 25.83
C VAL A 467 -28.74 6.30 25.31
N PRO A 468 -27.60 6.59 25.97
CA PRO A 468 -26.32 5.98 25.61
C PRO A 468 -26.35 4.48 25.90
N LEU A 469 -26.14 3.65 24.86
CA LEU A 469 -25.98 2.20 25.02
C LEU A 469 -24.73 1.90 25.87
N SER A 470 -24.95 1.50 27.12
CA SER A 470 -23.92 1.05 28.05
C SER A 470 -23.62 -0.44 27.85
N SER A 471 -22.67 -0.73 26.97
CA SER A 471 -21.78 -1.87 27.15
C SER A 471 -20.38 -1.34 26.86
N THR A 472 -19.65 -0.92 27.89
CA THR A 472 -18.28 -0.43 27.71
C THR A 472 -17.38 -1.64 27.47
N PRO A 473 -16.91 -1.91 26.24
CA PRO A 473 -15.79 -2.83 26.07
C PRO A 473 -14.60 -2.30 26.87
N VAL A 474 -13.79 -3.21 27.40
CA VAL A 474 -12.53 -2.86 28.08
C VAL A 474 -11.77 -1.86 27.21
N PRO A 475 -11.42 -0.68 27.71
CA PRO A 475 -10.78 0.35 26.90
C PRO A 475 -9.43 -0.18 26.41
N ILE A 476 -9.26 -0.25 25.09
CA ILE A 476 -8.01 -0.69 24.46
C ILE A 476 -6.94 0.35 24.78
N LYS A 477 -5.91 -0.06 25.52
CA LYS A 477 -4.78 0.78 25.89
C LYS A 477 -3.51 0.21 25.28
N LEU A 478 -3.04 0.85 24.22
CA LEU A 478 -1.79 0.49 23.56
C LEU A 478 -0.58 0.90 24.41
N SER A 479 0.56 0.23 24.20
CA SER A 479 1.84 0.69 24.76
C SER A 479 2.27 2.01 24.09
N LEU A 480 3.11 2.81 24.77
CA LEU A 480 3.61 4.08 24.20
C LEU A 480 4.30 3.88 22.84
N HIS A 481 5.03 2.77 22.69
CA HIS A 481 5.67 2.43 21.42
C HIS A 481 4.63 2.11 20.34
N ALA A 482 3.67 1.23 20.62
CA ALA A 482 2.61 0.88 19.67
C ALA A 482 1.74 2.09 19.30
N GLU A 483 1.52 3.01 20.23
CA GLU A 483 0.81 4.26 19.98
C GLU A 483 1.59 5.18 19.03
N GLY A 484 2.91 5.31 19.20
CA GLY A 484 3.77 6.06 18.28
C GLY A 484 3.79 5.45 16.87
N VAL A 485 3.86 4.11 16.78
CA VAL A 485 3.76 3.37 15.52
C VAL A 485 2.42 3.63 14.84
N LEU A 486 1.32 3.47 15.58
CA LEU A 486 -0.04 3.70 15.08
C LEU A 486 -0.20 5.10 14.49
N VAL A 487 0.21 6.14 15.23
CA VAL A 487 0.11 7.54 14.80
C VAL A 487 0.91 7.75 13.50
N CYS A 488 2.15 7.25 13.44
CA CYS A 488 2.99 7.37 12.25
C CYS A 488 2.32 6.77 10.99
N TYR A 489 1.81 5.54 11.07
CA TYR A 489 1.25 4.87 9.89
C TYR A 489 -0.15 5.33 9.49
N VAL A 490 -0.98 5.74 10.45
CA VAL A 490 -2.27 6.38 10.11
C VAL A 490 -2.02 7.72 9.41
N GLN A 491 -1.01 8.46 9.84
CA GLN A 491 -0.64 9.71 9.21
C GLN A 491 -0.11 9.55 7.78
N ILE A 492 0.57 8.44 7.50
CA ILE A 492 0.89 8.05 6.12
C ILE A 492 -0.39 7.85 5.32
N LEU A 493 -1.37 7.09 5.82
CA LEU A 493 -2.66 6.89 5.12
C LEU A 493 -3.38 8.22 4.83
N LYS A 494 -3.34 9.19 5.75
CA LYS A 494 -3.86 10.54 5.51
C LYS A 494 -3.11 11.25 4.38
N THR A 495 -1.77 11.25 4.44
CA THR A 495 -0.93 11.82 3.39
C THR A 495 -1.21 11.19 2.03
N LEU A 496 -1.45 9.87 1.98
CA LEU A 496 -1.81 9.17 0.74
C LEU A 496 -3.19 9.60 0.22
N SER A 497 -4.15 9.88 1.10
CA SER A 497 -5.50 10.32 0.74
C SER A 497 -5.56 11.75 0.21
N ASP A 498 -4.53 12.57 0.45
CA ASP A 498 -4.44 13.93 -0.08
C ASP A 498 -4.17 13.96 -1.60
N TYR A 499 -3.62 12.89 -2.17
CA TYR A 499 -3.29 12.81 -3.60
C TYR A 499 -4.50 12.35 -4.43
N GLU A 500 -4.93 13.19 -5.38
CA GLU A 500 -6.10 12.92 -6.21
C GLU A 500 -5.99 11.66 -7.07
N ASP A 501 -4.82 11.36 -7.62
CA ASP A 501 -4.59 10.20 -8.48
C ASP A 501 -4.47 8.89 -7.68
N TRP A 502 -3.99 8.96 -6.42
CA TRP A 502 -3.92 7.80 -5.53
C TRP A 502 -5.25 7.46 -4.85
N ARG A 503 -6.13 8.44 -4.62
CA ARG A 503 -7.42 8.24 -3.93
C ARG A 503 -8.24 7.04 -4.42
N PRO A 504 -8.45 6.79 -5.74
CA PRO A 504 -9.23 5.64 -6.21
C PRO A 504 -8.58 4.29 -5.88
N ALA A 505 -7.27 4.17 -6.10
CA ALA A 505 -6.56 2.94 -5.80
C ALA A 505 -6.46 2.72 -4.27
N LEU A 506 -6.29 3.78 -3.48
CA LEU A 506 -6.30 3.71 -2.02
C LEU A 506 -7.68 3.26 -1.49
N ALA A 507 -8.76 3.82 -2.01
CA ALA A 507 -10.13 3.45 -1.67
C ALA A 507 -10.39 1.96 -1.97
N SER A 508 -9.91 1.46 -3.11
CA SER A 508 -9.98 0.04 -3.47
C SER A 508 -9.16 -0.85 -2.53
N LEU A 509 -7.95 -0.43 -2.14
CA LEU A 509 -7.08 -1.20 -1.23
C LEU A 509 -7.61 -1.24 0.22
N LEU A 510 -8.46 -0.28 0.61
CA LEU A 510 -9.14 -0.26 1.90
C LEU A 510 -10.52 -0.93 1.86
N GLN A 511 -10.75 -1.78 0.86
CA GLN A 511 -11.99 -2.54 0.67
C GLN A 511 -11.72 -4.04 0.42
N PRO A 512 -12.34 -4.99 1.17
CA PRO A 512 -13.12 -4.76 2.39
C PRO A 512 -12.25 -4.13 3.49
N ILE A 513 -12.88 -3.60 4.55
CA ILE A 513 -12.19 -2.95 5.68
C ILE A 513 -11.04 -3.85 6.18
N PRO A 514 -9.77 -3.47 5.96
CA PRO A 514 -8.63 -4.34 6.17
C PRO A 514 -8.00 -4.09 7.54
N PHE A 515 -8.82 -3.94 8.58
CA PHE A 515 -8.36 -3.65 9.93
C PHE A 515 -8.97 -4.63 10.92
N PRO A 516 -8.24 -5.00 11.99
CA PRO A 516 -8.76 -5.88 13.02
C PRO A 516 -9.90 -5.20 13.79
N HIS A 517 -10.82 -6.00 14.34
CA HIS A 517 -11.96 -5.48 15.11
C HIS A 517 -11.52 -4.63 16.31
N GLU A 518 -10.38 -4.98 16.90
CA GLU A 518 -9.72 -4.28 17.99
C GLU A 518 -9.31 -2.86 17.57
N ALA A 519 -8.76 -2.69 16.36
CA ALA A 519 -8.45 -1.37 15.84
C ALA A 519 -9.73 -0.55 15.63
N LEU A 520 -10.78 -1.15 15.06
CA LEU A 520 -12.07 -0.48 14.84
C LEU A 520 -12.78 -0.10 16.14
N ALA A 521 -12.55 -0.82 17.24
CA ALA A 521 -13.06 -0.48 18.56
C ALA A 521 -12.20 0.58 19.29
N HIS A 522 -10.97 0.84 18.81
CA HIS A 522 -10.07 1.81 19.41
C HIS A 522 -10.40 3.23 18.92
N ARG A 523 -11.02 4.03 19.80
CA ARG A 523 -11.47 5.41 19.51
C ARG A 523 -10.41 6.31 18.88
N LYS A 524 -9.15 6.23 19.34
CA LYS A 524 -8.08 7.06 18.78
C LYS A 524 -7.84 6.70 17.31
N PHE A 525 -7.82 5.40 16.98
CA PHE A 525 -7.61 4.96 15.60
C PHE A 525 -8.74 5.41 14.67
N THR A 526 -10.01 5.19 15.05
CA THR A 526 -11.16 5.56 14.23
C THR A 526 -11.27 7.07 14.04
N LYS A 527 -11.00 7.86 15.10
CA LYS A 527 -10.95 9.32 15.00
C LYS A 527 -9.91 9.81 14.00
N GLU A 528 -8.70 9.24 14.03
CA GLU A 528 -7.63 9.63 13.10
C GLU A 528 -7.91 9.15 11.67
N LEU A 529 -8.46 7.95 11.49
CA LEU A 529 -8.81 7.39 10.18
C LEU A 529 -9.98 8.13 9.52
N LYS A 530 -10.85 8.78 10.30
CA LYS A 530 -11.96 9.60 9.81
C LYS A 530 -11.54 10.56 8.70
N TYR A 531 -10.35 11.16 8.82
CA TYR A 531 -9.80 12.07 7.81
C TYR A 531 -9.75 11.43 6.42
N VAL A 532 -9.26 10.17 6.34
CA VAL A 532 -9.15 9.42 5.09
C VAL A 532 -10.55 9.13 4.51
N ILE A 533 -11.50 8.73 5.36
CA ILE A 533 -12.87 8.42 4.94
C ILE A 533 -13.60 9.67 4.45
N LYS A 534 -13.37 10.82 5.10
CA LYS A 534 -13.87 12.12 4.64
C LYS A 534 -13.37 12.45 3.23
N HIS A 535 -12.09 12.23 2.93
CA HIS A 535 -11.52 12.46 1.61
C HIS A 535 -12.10 11.53 0.53
N PHE A 536 -12.48 10.31 0.89
CA PHE A 536 -13.22 9.43 -0.02
C PHE A 536 -14.63 9.91 -0.28
N ALA A 537 -15.31 10.41 0.75
CA ALA A 537 -16.66 10.96 0.63
C ALA A 537 -16.71 12.26 -0.18
N GLU A 538 -15.66 13.07 -0.14
CA GLU A 538 -15.55 14.35 -0.85
C GLU A 538 -15.02 14.22 -2.28
N ASP A 539 -14.66 13.00 -2.71
CA ASP A 539 -14.15 12.76 -4.05
C ASP A 539 -15.25 12.92 -5.12
N PRO A 540 -14.99 13.55 -6.28
CA PRO A 540 -16.01 13.68 -7.31
C PRO A 540 -16.33 12.34 -8.03
N ARG A 541 -15.48 11.33 -7.93
CA ARG A 541 -15.59 10.10 -8.73
C ARG A 541 -16.44 9.05 -8.03
N GLN A 542 -17.41 8.51 -8.77
CA GLN A 542 -18.31 7.47 -8.26
C GLN A 542 -17.60 6.17 -7.86
N GLU A 543 -16.48 5.84 -8.52
CA GLU A 543 -15.69 4.64 -8.19
C GLU A 543 -15.10 4.70 -6.78
N VAL A 544 -14.75 5.90 -6.28
CA VAL A 544 -14.23 6.11 -4.92
C VAL A 544 -15.34 5.91 -3.90
N HIS A 545 -16.53 6.44 -4.16
CA HIS A 545 -17.69 6.29 -3.28
C HIS A 545 -18.12 4.85 -3.05
N SER A 546 -17.84 3.95 -4.01
CA SER A 546 -18.11 2.52 -3.85
C SER A 546 -17.41 1.91 -2.62
N CYS A 547 -16.27 2.46 -2.19
CA CYS A 547 -15.54 1.98 -1.02
C CYS A 547 -16.30 2.23 0.30
N LEU A 548 -17.15 3.26 0.36
CA LEU A 548 -17.89 3.62 1.56
C LEU A 548 -18.90 2.52 1.94
N PHE A 549 -19.40 1.79 0.95
CA PHE A 549 -20.35 0.72 1.14
C PHE A 549 -19.68 -0.63 1.40
N SER A 550 -20.45 -1.56 1.97
CA SER A 550 -19.98 -2.91 2.18
C SER A 550 -19.86 -3.69 0.86
N VAL A 551 -18.80 -4.49 0.74
CA VAL A 551 -18.59 -5.38 -0.43
C VAL A 551 -19.54 -6.57 -0.40
N ARG A 552 -19.96 -6.99 0.81
CA ARG A 552 -20.76 -8.19 1.03
C ARG A 552 -21.98 -7.83 1.86
N ALA A 553 -23.12 -8.40 1.49
CA ALA A 553 -24.35 -8.31 2.27
C ALA A 553 -24.11 -8.82 3.71
N GLY A 554 -24.62 -8.11 4.70
CA GLY A 554 -24.50 -8.47 6.12
C GLY A 554 -23.15 -8.13 6.79
N LYS A 555 -22.18 -7.54 6.07
CA LYS A 555 -20.99 -6.94 6.70
C LYS A 555 -21.11 -5.42 6.68
N ASP A 556 -20.62 -4.78 7.75
CA ASP A 556 -20.53 -3.33 7.80
C ASP A 556 -19.45 -2.81 6.86
N GLY A 557 -19.73 -1.69 6.18
CA GLY A 557 -18.77 -0.86 5.46
C GLY A 557 -18.43 0.41 6.24
N TRP A 558 -17.62 1.29 5.64
CA TRP A 558 -17.24 2.56 6.26
C TRP A 558 -18.46 3.44 6.58
N PHE A 559 -19.46 3.44 5.69
CA PHE A 559 -20.72 4.16 5.87
C PHE A 559 -21.48 3.71 7.13
N GLN A 560 -21.53 2.40 7.41
CA GLN A 560 -22.17 1.86 8.62
C GLN A 560 -21.35 2.17 9.88
N LEU A 561 -20.03 2.05 9.81
CA LEU A 561 -19.13 2.28 10.96
C LEU A 561 -19.23 3.70 11.52
N TYR A 562 -19.30 4.72 10.65
CA TYR A 562 -19.39 6.13 11.04
C TYR A 562 -20.83 6.67 11.14
N SER A 563 -21.85 5.82 10.92
CA SER A 563 -23.25 6.21 11.15
C SER A 563 -23.53 6.46 12.65
N PRO A 564 -24.48 7.32 13.03
CA PRO A 564 -24.92 7.46 14.42
C PRO A 564 -25.23 6.12 15.06
N GLY A 565 -24.62 5.86 16.24
CA GLY A 565 -24.67 4.56 16.94
C GLY A 565 -23.65 3.53 16.47
N GLY A 566 -22.90 3.81 15.39
CA GLY A 566 -21.77 3.00 14.94
C GLY A 566 -20.53 3.18 15.80
N ILE A 567 -19.67 2.16 15.83
CA ILE A 567 -18.52 2.09 16.74
C ILE A 567 -17.45 3.19 16.48
N ALA A 568 -17.43 3.74 15.27
CA ALA A 568 -16.47 4.76 14.84
C ALA A 568 -17.06 6.18 14.85
N CYS A 569 -18.33 6.35 15.21
CA CYS A 569 -19.01 7.63 15.23
C CYS A 569 -18.68 8.40 16.53
N ASP A 570 -17.76 9.38 16.44
CA ASP A 570 -17.36 10.26 17.54
C ASP A 570 -17.66 11.76 17.27
N ASP A 571 -18.35 12.09 16.18
CA ASP A 571 -18.74 13.46 15.79
C ASP A 571 -20.25 13.68 15.72
N ASP A 572 -21.01 12.95 16.54
CA ASP A 572 -22.47 13.05 16.56
C ASP A 572 -23.17 12.81 15.21
N GLY A 573 -22.47 12.21 14.23
CA GLY A 573 -22.96 11.86 12.90
C GLY A 573 -22.71 12.91 11.81
N GLU A 574 -21.84 13.89 12.04
CA GLU A 574 -21.49 14.91 11.04
C GLU A 574 -20.90 14.31 9.75
N LEU A 575 -19.90 13.41 9.87
CA LEU A 575 -19.33 12.76 8.69
C LEU A 575 -20.40 11.95 7.94
N PHE A 576 -21.27 11.24 8.66
CA PHE A 576 -22.38 10.50 8.06
C PHE A 576 -23.31 11.40 7.27
N ALA A 577 -23.68 12.57 7.82
CA ALA A 577 -24.49 13.55 7.11
C ALA A 577 -23.81 14.06 5.83
N SER A 578 -22.51 14.33 5.89
CA SER A 578 -21.72 14.72 4.71
C SER A 578 -21.70 13.62 3.65
N MET A 579 -21.47 12.37 4.04
CA MET A 579 -21.50 11.21 3.14
C MET A 579 -22.86 11.10 2.44
N VAL A 580 -23.97 11.14 3.19
CA VAL A 580 -25.33 11.05 2.60
C VAL A 580 -25.59 12.18 1.62
N ARG A 581 -25.23 13.42 1.95
CA ARG A 581 -25.38 14.58 1.07
C ARG A 581 -24.67 14.35 -0.27
N ILE A 582 -23.41 13.92 -0.23
CA ILE A 582 -22.59 13.79 -1.44
C ILE A 582 -23.06 12.60 -2.28
N LEU A 583 -23.37 11.47 -1.65
CA LEU A 583 -23.86 10.27 -2.33
C LEU A 583 -25.18 10.52 -3.06
N MET A 584 -26.04 11.35 -2.48
CA MET A 584 -27.30 11.80 -3.07
C MET A 584 -27.13 12.70 -4.29
N CYS A 585 -26.13 13.61 -4.26
CA CYS A 585 -25.89 14.52 -5.37
C CYS A 585 -25.17 13.87 -6.56
N SER A 586 -24.30 12.88 -6.31
CA SER A 586 -23.27 12.48 -7.28
C SER A 586 -23.43 11.09 -7.90
N CYS A 587 -24.02 10.11 -7.19
CA CYS A 587 -23.76 8.69 -7.51
C CYS A 587 -24.97 7.80 -7.72
N TYR A 588 -26.03 7.98 -6.94
CA TYR A 588 -27.11 7.00 -6.90
C TYR A 588 -28.41 7.53 -7.50
N LYS A 589 -29.07 6.71 -8.33
CA LYS A 589 -30.47 6.95 -8.72
C LYS A 589 -31.28 7.07 -7.43
N THR A 590 -31.75 8.27 -7.15
CA THR A 590 -32.21 8.76 -5.84
C THR A 590 -33.08 7.75 -5.10
N ARG A 591 -34.03 7.11 -5.79
CA ARG A 591 -34.95 6.14 -5.20
C ARG A 591 -34.29 4.88 -4.62
N LYS A 592 -33.29 4.28 -5.30
CA LYS A 592 -32.66 3.02 -4.83
C LYS A 592 -31.82 3.24 -3.58
N PHE A 593 -31.10 4.36 -3.54
CA PHE A 593 -30.30 4.71 -2.37
C PHE A 593 -31.19 5.12 -1.19
N LEU A 594 -32.25 5.91 -1.43
CA LEU A 594 -33.23 6.23 -0.38
C LEU A 594 -33.89 4.98 0.20
N LEU A 595 -34.24 3.99 -0.63
CA LEU A 595 -34.74 2.69 -0.14
C LEU A 595 -33.71 2.01 0.77
N SER A 596 -32.45 1.88 0.33
CA SER A 596 -31.39 1.28 1.14
C SER A 596 -31.13 2.03 2.44
N LEU A 597 -31.21 3.36 2.42
CA LEU A 597 -31.03 4.22 3.59
C LEU A 597 -32.19 4.06 4.57
N ALA A 598 -33.43 3.99 4.06
CA ALA A 598 -34.62 3.73 4.86
C ALA A 598 -34.56 2.35 5.53
N ASP A 599 -34.17 1.30 4.79
CA ASP A 599 -34.14 -0.06 5.31
C ASP A 599 -33.07 -0.26 6.38
N ASN A 600 -31.89 0.34 6.21
CA ASN A 600 -30.72 0.01 7.03
C ASN A 600 -30.34 1.08 8.06
N LYS A 601 -30.72 2.35 7.85
CA LYS A 601 -30.22 3.50 8.62
C LYS A 601 -31.25 4.61 8.83
N LEU A 602 -32.55 4.31 8.78
CA LEU A 602 -33.60 5.30 9.06
C LEU A 602 -33.46 5.91 10.45
N GLY A 603 -33.18 5.10 11.49
CA GLY A 603 -32.98 5.59 12.86
C GLY A 603 -31.89 6.66 12.97
N SER A 604 -30.78 6.49 12.24
CA SER A 604 -29.71 7.48 12.17
C SER A 604 -30.16 8.79 11.49
N CYS A 605 -31.00 8.70 10.45
CA CYS A 605 -31.55 9.87 9.76
C CYS A 605 -32.52 10.64 10.66
N LEU A 606 -33.41 9.92 11.36
CA LEU A 606 -34.35 10.50 12.31
C LEU A 606 -33.61 11.23 13.45
N LEU A 607 -32.63 10.56 14.07
CA LEU A 607 -31.84 11.14 15.16
C LEU A 607 -31.14 12.43 14.76
N LEU A 608 -30.51 12.45 13.58
CA LEU A 608 -29.84 13.64 13.08
C LEU A 608 -30.82 14.76 12.70
N ALA A 609 -31.98 14.43 12.14
CA ALA A 609 -33.02 15.41 11.87
C ALA A 609 -33.56 16.04 13.17
N LEU A 610 -33.76 15.26 14.23
CA LEU A 610 -34.13 15.76 15.57
C LEU A 610 -33.06 16.70 16.15
N ARG A 611 -31.78 16.44 15.87
CA ARG A 611 -30.66 17.30 16.22
C ARG A 611 -30.54 18.57 15.35
N GLY A 612 -31.44 18.75 14.38
CA GLY A 612 -31.49 19.94 13.52
C GLY A 612 -30.60 19.86 12.27
N ASN A 613 -30.12 18.68 11.88
CA ASN A 613 -29.34 18.52 10.65
C ASN A 613 -30.22 18.70 9.40
N THR A 614 -29.97 19.77 8.64
CA THR A 614 -30.77 20.16 7.46
C THR A 614 -30.76 19.11 6.36
N THR A 615 -29.62 18.49 6.07
CA THR A 615 -29.51 17.42 5.06
C THR A 615 -30.41 16.26 5.40
N MET A 616 -30.44 15.82 6.66
CA MET A 616 -31.28 14.68 7.05
C MET A 616 -32.76 15.03 7.01
N THR A 617 -33.13 16.26 7.36
CA THR A 617 -34.49 16.77 7.16
C THR A 617 -34.91 16.71 5.69
N GLU A 618 -34.07 17.16 4.77
CA GLU A 618 -34.33 17.08 3.32
C GLU A 618 -34.48 15.63 2.86
N ILE A 619 -33.62 14.72 3.32
CA ILE A 619 -33.67 13.30 2.98
C ILE A 619 -34.97 12.66 3.44
N LEU A 620 -35.42 12.95 4.66
CA LEU A 620 -36.70 12.48 5.18
C LEU A 620 -37.88 13.02 4.33
N CYS A 621 -37.85 14.29 3.95
CA CYS A 621 -38.83 14.85 3.01
C CYS A 621 -38.81 14.14 1.65
N LEU A 622 -37.62 13.83 1.10
CA LEU A 622 -37.49 13.09 -0.17
C LEU A 622 -38.00 11.65 -0.05
N MET A 623 -37.80 10.98 1.09
CA MET A 623 -38.35 9.64 1.33
C MET A 623 -39.89 9.65 1.29
N LEU A 624 -40.53 10.71 1.82
CA LEU A 624 -41.97 10.92 1.73
C LEU A 624 -42.40 11.25 0.30
N GLU A 625 -41.69 12.17 -0.37
CA GLU A 625 -41.99 12.63 -1.74
C GLU A 625 -41.96 11.49 -2.76
N TYR A 626 -40.98 10.59 -2.65
CA TYR A 626 -40.81 9.46 -3.56
C TYR A 626 -41.54 8.18 -3.14
N PHE A 627 -42.39 8.24 -2.10
CA PHE A 627 -43.11 7.09 -1.56
C PHE A 627 -42.18 5.89 -1.32
N VAL A 628 -41.01 6.15 -0.72
CA VAL A 628 -39.99 5.14 -0.40
C VAL A 628 -40.47 4.26 0.76
N ILE A 629 -41.20 4.86 1.70
CA ILE A 629 -41.67 4.21 2.92
C ILE A 629 -43.06 3.62 2.68
N SER A 630 -43.16 2.30 2.81
CA SER A 630 -44.43 1.56 2.64
C SER A 630 -45.23 1.44 3.95
N SER A 631 -44.54 1.44 5.11
CA SER A 631 -45.18 1.30 6.42
C SER A 631 -45.77 2.63 6.88
N GLU A 632 -47.05 2.61 7.25
CA GLU A 632 -47.74 3.79 7.75
C GLU A 632 -47.20 4.27 9.11
N GLU A 633 -46.80 3.35 9.99
CA GLU A 633 -46.19 3.68 11.29
C GLU A 633 -44.87 4.42 11.09
N THR A 634 -44.00 3.89 10.21
CA THR A 634 -42.71 4.52 9.89
C THR A 634 -42.90 5.89 9.24
N ARG A 635 -43.93 6.03 8.39
CA ARG A 635 -44.31 7.31 7.79
C ARG A 635 -44.73 8.33 8.86
N LEU A 636 -45.58 7.93 9.80
CA LEU A 636 -46.01 8.78 10.93
C LEU A 636 -44.82 9.17 11.82
N GLN A 637 -43.87 8.26 12.04
CA GLN A 637 -42.65 8.55 12.79
C GLN A 637 -41.78 9.62 12.12
N ILE A 638 -41.62 9.54 10.80
CA ILE A 638 -40.91 10.57 10.02
C ILE A 638 -41.64 11.91 10.12
N LEU A 639 -42.97 11.91 9.99
CA LEU A 639 -43.79 13.11 10.11
C LEU A 639 -43.66 13.77 11.48
N SER A 640 -43.78 12.99 12.56
CA SER A 640 -43.57 13.46 13.93
C SER A 640 -42.17 14.07 14.11
N THR A 641 -41.15 13.42 13.56
CA THR A 641 -39.76 13.92 13.58
C THR A 641 -39.62 15.25 12.86
N LEU A 642 -40.17 15.39 11.65
CA LEU A 642 -40.17 16.64 10.89
C LEU A 642 -40.93 17.75 11.64
N GLN A 643 -42.07 17.43 12.24
CA GLN A 643 -42.89 18.39 12.98
C GLN A 643 -42.25 18.86 14.29
N SER A 644 -41.37 18.06 14.89
CA SER A 644 -40.69 18.42 16.13
C SER A 644 -39.67 19.57 15.98
N THR A 645 -39.13 19.80 14.77
CA THR A 645 -38.13 20.84 14.50
C THR A 645 -38.71 21.98 13.64
N ILE A 646 -38.22 23.21 13.86
CA ILE A 646 -38.67 24.38 13.08
C ILE A 646 -38.35 24.19 11.58
N THR A 647 -37.11 23.79 11.29
CA THR A 647 -36.66 23.52 9.91
C THR A 647 -37.46 22.41 9.26
N GLY A 648 -37.74 21.32 9.99
CA GLY A 648 -38.55 20.21 9.51
C GLY A 648 -39.99 20.60 9.19
N ARG A 649 -40.64 21.40 10.05
CA ARG A 649 -41.99 21.94 9.77
C ARG A 649 -42.03 22.72 8.47
N HIS A 650 -41.12 23.68 8.31
CA HIS A 650 -41.08 24.52 7.12
C HIS A 650 -40.77 23.71 5.84
N MET A 651 -39.83 22.76 5.89
CA MET A 651 -39.54 21.90 4.74
C MET A 651 -40.70 20.96 4.40
N TYR A 652 -41.38 20.42 5.40
CA TYR A 652 -42.54 19.56 5.22
C TYR A 652 -43.75 20.33 4.67
N GLU A 653 -44.01 21.55 5.15
CA GLU A 653 -45.05 22.43 4.61
C GLU A 653 -44.83 22.71 3.12
N ARG A 654 -43.59 23.05 2.74
CA ARG A 654 -43.21 23.23 1.32
C ARG A 654 -43.40 21.96 0.50
N LEU A 655 -43.11 20.78 1.06
CA LEU A 655 -43.38 19.50 0.40
C LEU A 655 -44.88 19.32 0.17
N CYS A 656 -45.72 19.56 1.18
CA CYS A 656 -47.17 19.46 1.08
C CYS A 656 -47.76 20.46 0.07
N GLU A 657 -47.25 21.68 0.02
CA GLU A 657 -47.64 22.69 -0.97
C GLU A 657 -47.34 22.21 -2.39
N ARG A 658 -46.11 21.76 -2.66
CA ARG A 658 -45.73 21.19 -3.96
C ARG A 658 -46.60 19.98 -4.33
N GLN A 659 -46.89 19.12 -3.36
CA GLN A 659 -47.74 17.94 -3.60
C GLN A 659 -49.20 18.33 -3.88
N ARG A 660 -49.71 19.38 -3.22
CA ARG A 660 -51.04 19.96 -3.48
C ARG A 660 -51.08 20.61 -4.86
N GLU A 661 -50.07 21.38 -5.23
CA GLU A 661 -49.92 21.97 -6.58
C GLU A 661 -49.87 20.87 -7.65
N LEU A 662 -49.07 19.82 -7.44
CA LEU A 662 -49.03 18.66 -8.34
C LEU A 662 -50.39 17.96 -8.43
N CYS A 663 -51.08 17.75 -7.31
CA CYS A 663 -52.43 17.19 -7.31
C CYS A 663 -53.44 18.11 -7.99
N GLU A 664 -53.32 19.44 -7.84
CA GLU A 664 -54.15 20.41 -8.57
C GLU A 664 -53.86 20.39 -10.06
N LEU A 665 -52.59 20.32 -10.47
CA LEU A 665 -52.18 20.17 -11.86
C LEU A 665 -52.70 18.85 -12.46
N GLN A 666 -52.67 17.77 -11.68
CA GLN A 666 -53.23 16.47 -12.07
C GLN A 666 -54.78 16.50 -12.13
N LYS A 667 -55.45 17.15 -11.17
CA LYS A 667 -56.92 17.33 -11.14
C LYS A 667 -57.43 18.25 -12.25
N LYS A 668 -56.65 19.28 -12.60
CA LYS A 668 -56.91 20.17 -13.75
C LYS A 668 -56.61 19.48 -15.10
N GLY A 669 -56.01 18.27 -15.07
CA GLY A 669 -55.86 17.34 -16.20
C GLY A 669 -55.02 17.85 -17.38
N GLY A 670 -54.00 18.64 -17.06
CA GLY A 670 -53.07 19.19 -18.05
C GLY A 670 -53.55 20.50 -18.68
N PRO A 671 -52.71 21.14 -19.52
CA PRO A 671 -53.07 22.38 -20.18
C PRO A 671 -54.25 22.16 -21.14
N THR A 672 -55.24 23.06 -21.14
CA THR A 672 -56.33 23.05 -22.14
C THR A 672 -55.88 23.61 -23.49
N ARG A 673 -54.78 24.38 -23.51
CA ARG A 673 -54.13 24.94 -24.70
C ARG A 673 -52.63 24.68 -24.66
N LEU A 674 -52.07 24.10 -25.71
CA LEU A 674 -50.65 23.79 -25.83
C LEU A 674 -50.12 24.26 -27.20
N THR A 675 -48.97 24.91 -27.23
CA THR A 675 -48.28 25.31 -28.47
C THR A 675 -46.86 24.77 -28.44
N LEU A 676 -46.46 24.07 -29.50
CA LEU A 676 -45.11 23.52 -29.61
C LEU A 676 -44.13 24.54 -30.21
N PRO A 677 -42.86 24.58 -29.76
CA PRO A 677 -41.80 25.34 -30.39
C PRO A 677 -41.61 24.95 -31.87
N SER A 678 -41.24 25.90 -32.73
CA SER A 678 -41.11 25.67 -34.18
C SER A 678 -40.08 24.59 -34.59
N LYS A 679 -39.13 24.26 -33.71
CA LYS A 679 -38.15 23.19 -33.96
C LYS A 679 -38.62 21.79 -33.53
N SER A 680 -39.81 21.67 -32.94
CA SER A 680 -40.31 20.40 -32.41
C SER A 680 -40.58 19.38 -33.52
N THR A 681 -40.19 18.13 -33.25
CA THR A 681 -40.31 16.96 -34.14
C THR A 681 -41.37 15.97 -33.63
N ASP A 682 -41.67 14.94 -34.43
CA ASP A 682 -42.58 13.85 -34.00
C ASP A 682 -42.13 13.15 -32.72
N ALA A 683 -40.80 13.01 -32.51
CA ALA A 683 -40.25 12.41 -31.30
C ALA A 683 -40.46 13.30 -30.06
N ASP A 684 -40.36 14.63 -30.23
CA ASP A 684 -40.62 15.59 -29.16
C ASP A 684 -42.10 15.58 -28.76
N LEU A 685 -42.99 15.53 -29.75
CA LEU A 685 -44.43 15.41 -29.52
C LEU A 685 -44.78 14.08 -28.84
N ALA A 686 -44.17 12.97 -29.26
CA ALA A 686 -44.36 11.65 -28.65
C ALA A 686 -43.86 11.60 -27.20
N LYS A 687 -42.69 12.18 -26.93
CA LYS A 687 -42.13 12.26 -25.58
C LYS A 687 -42.96 13.17 -24.68
N LEU A 688 -43.45 14.30 -25.21
CA LEU A 688 -44.31 15.22 -24.48
C LEU A 688 -45.62 14.53 -24.12
N LEU A 689 -46.38 14.04 -25.09
CA LEU A 689 -47.67 13.38 -24.87
C LEU A 689 -47.55 12.07 -24.09
N GLY A 690 -46.44 11.35 -24.21
CA GLY A 690 -46.16 10.12 -23.47
C GLY A 690 -45.74 10.32 -22.02
N SER A 691 -45.39 11.54 -21.60
CA SER A 691 -44.90 11.85 -20.24
C SER A 691 -45.89 12.65 -19.38
N GLY A 692 -47.02 13.11 -19.94
CA GLY A 692 -47.96 13.97 -19.23
C GLY A 692 -49.42 13.50 -19.30
N SER A 693 -50.23 13.99 -18.35
CA SER A 693 -51.69 13.82 -18.36
C SER A 693 -52.31 14.94 -19.20
N PHE A 694 -52.54 14.69 -20.50
CA PHE A 694 -53.15 15.64 -21.46
C PHE A 694 -54.62 15.32 -21.75
N GLY A 695 -55.30 14.65 -20.80
CA GLY A 695 -56.70 14.25 -20.95
C GLY A 695 -57.65 15.42 -21.21
N ASN A 696 -57.32 16.62 -20.71
CA ASN A 696 -58.14 17.83 -20.85
C ASN A 696 -57.62 18.80 -21.93
N LEU A 697 -56.67 18.38 -22.78
CA LEU A 697 -56.11 19.23 -23.81
C LEU A 697 -57.13 19.50 -24.92
N GLU A 698 -57.73 20.68 -24.90
CA GLU A 698 -58.77 21.09 -25.87
C GLU A 698 -58.20 21.71 -27.15
N SER A 699 -57.00 22.30 -27.08
CA SER A 699 -56.41 22.99 -28.23
C SER A 699 -54.90 22.77 -28.31
N LEU A 700 -54.44 22.25 -29.44
CA LEU A 700 -53.04 22.01 -29.72
C LEU A 700 -52.63 22.78 -30.97
N SER A 701 -51.62 23.63 -30.86
CA SER A 701 -50.99 24.30 -31.98
C SER A 701 -49.66 23.64 -32.30
N LEU A 702 -49.62 23.01 -33.47
CA LEU A 702 -48.40 22.50 -34.09
C LEU A 702 -47.82 23.51 -35.08
N ALA A 703 -48.37 24.73 -35.18
CA ALA A 703 -47.99 25.66 -36.24
C ALA A 703 -46.47 25.90 -36.32
N PHE A 704 -45.94 25.92 -37.54
CA PHE A 704 -44.51 26.10 -37.83
C PHE A 704 -43.56 25.06 -37.21
N THR A 705 -44.06 23.86 -36.87
CA THR A 705 -43.24 22.75 -36.36
C THR A 705 -42.78 21.79 -37.46
N HIS A 706 -41.81 20.91 -37.14
CA HIS A 706 -41.37 19.80 -37.98
C HIS A 706 -42.12 18.49 -37.72
N VAL A 707 -43.27 18.56 -37.05
CA VAL A 707 -44.13 17.41 -36.80
C VAL A 707 -44.79 16.95 -38.12
N THR A 708 -44.75 15.65 -38.39
CA THR A 708 -45.26 15.04 -39.63
C THR A 708 -46.54 14.23 -39.38
N GLY A 709 -47.15 13.70 -40.43
CA GLY A 709 -48.33 12.83 -40.31
C GLY A 709 -48.09 11.53 -39.51
N ALA A 710 -46.83 11.15 -39.27
CA ALA A 710 -46.48 9.98 -38.49
C ALA A 710 -46.99 10.04 -37.04
N SER A 711 -47.12 11.23 -36.46
CA SER A 711 -47.60 11.44 -35.09
C SER A 711 -49.14 11.54 -34.97
N ALA A 712 -49.89 11.39 -36.06
CA ALA A 712 -51.36 11.43 -36.04
C ALA A 712 -51.96 10.41 -35.06
N HIS A 713 -51.36 9.22 -34.96
CA HIS A 713 -51.77 8.17 -34.02
C HIS A 713 -51.64 8.55 -32.54
N LEU A 714 -50.85 9.58 -32.21
CA LEU A 714 -50.71 10.14 -30.87
C LEU A 714 -51.77 11.22 -30.62
N LEU A 715 -52.07 12.02 -31.65
CA LEU A 715 -53.06 13.09 -31.58
C LEU A 715 -54.48 12.55 -31.41
N ILE A 716 -54.81 11.43 -32.06
CA ILE A 716 -56.12 10.76 -31.96
C ILE A 716 -56.40 10.25 -30.54
N LYS A 717 -55.36 10.03 -29.73
CA LYS A 717 -55.50 9.53 -28.35
C LYS A 717 -55.85 10.63 -27.34
N LEU A 718 -55.95 11.89 -27.76
CA LEU A 718 -56.31 13.02 -26.89
C LEU A 718 -57.83 13.17 -26.83
N PRO A 719 -58.49 12.78 -25.72
CA PRO A 719 -59.95 12.61 -25.69
C PRO A 719 -60.71 13.95 -25.66
N ALA A 720 -60.07 15.05 -25.25
CA ALA A 720 -60.69 16.37 -25.16
C ALA A 720 -60.31 17.33 -26.30
N LEU A 721 -59.50 16.90 -27.29
CA LEU A 721 -58.95 17.79 -28.31
C LEU A 721 -60.02 18.28 -29.29
N ARG A 722 -60.31 19.58 -29.27
CA ARG A 722 -61.31 20.28 -30.11
C ARG A 722 -60.70 21.11 -31.22
N HIS A 723 -59.50 21.64 -31.00
CA HIS A 723 -58.84 22.55 -31.94
C HIS A 723 -57.40 22.10 -32.20
N LEU A 724 -57.09 21.76 -33.45
CA LEU A 724 -55.74 21.43 -33.90
C LEU A 724 -55.28 22.44 -34.94
N ASN A 725 -54.28 23.25 -34.62
CA ASN A 725 -53.68 24.19 -35.56
C ASN A 725 -52.46 23.56 -36.24
N LEU A 726 -52.57 23.32 -37.55
CA LEU A 726 -51.55 22.71 -38.40
C LEU A 726 -50.89 23.72 -39.36
N TRP A 727 -51.05 25.02 -39.12
CA TRP A 727 -50.55 26.05 -40.02
C TRP A 727 -49.03 25.91 -40.27
N SER A 728 -48.61 25.81 -41.53
CA SER A 728 -47.19 25.65 -41.90
C SER A 728 -46.50 24.45 -41.24
N THR A 729 -47.23 23.35 -41.03
CA THR A 729 -46.66 22.05 -40.62
C THR A 729 -46.55 21.08 -41.79
N GLN A 730 -45.68 20.08 -41.64
CA GLN A 730 -45.49 19.04 -42.65
C GLN A 730 -46.58 17.94 -42.61
N VAL A 731 -47.68 18.17 -41.91
CA VAL A 731 -48.86 17.29 -41.90
C VAL A 731 -49.64 17.53 -43.21
N ILE A 732 -49.06 17.13 -44.33
CA ILE A 732 -49.65 17.28 -45.67
C ILE A 732 -50.01 15.89 -46.19
N ARG A 733 -51.32 15.70 -46.44
CA ARG A 733 -52.03 14.54 -47.03
C ARG A 733 -52.34 13.35 -46.11
N TRP A 734 -53.60 13.29 -45.69
CA TRP A 734 -54.33 12.02 -45.53
C TRP A 734 -54.60 11.43 -46.92
N PRO A 735 -54.17 10.20 -47.26
CA PRO A 735 -54.78 9.47 -48.34
C PRO A 735 -56.08 8.85 -47.81
N TYR A 736 -57.21 9.23 -48.40
CA TYR A 736 -58.40 8.38 -48.35
C TYR A 736 -58.04 7.04 -49.01
N ARG A 737 -57.93 5.97 -48.21
CA ARG A 737 -58.27 4.59 -48.59
C ARG A 737 -58.45 3.73 -47.36
#